data_AF-A0A7G9FDY9-F1
#
_entry.id   AF-A0A7G9FDY9-F1
#
_cell.length_a   1.000
_cell.length_b   1.000
_cell.length_c   1.000
_cell.angle_alpha   90.00
_cell.angle_beta   90.00
_cell.angle_gamma   90.00
#
_symmetry.space_group_name_H-M   'P 1'
#
loop_
_entity.id
_entity.type
_entity.pdbx_description
1 polymer ?
#
loop_
_entity_poly.entity_id
_entity_poly.type
_entity_poly.pdbx_seq_one_letter_code
_entity_poly.pdbx_strand_id
1 'polypeptide(L)'
;MKLGDIRNSITTLPGVGPAAAKLFAKLNVFSVADLLMLYPKQYDDRTKRTGLSAFRSSKVHCAAIVTSHEWFGYGRMKTLKLIIRDGEAEAELVAFNRPFLEKQFPVGTIIAVTGAFDIKYGKLQSTSFEIIKLAESGDLSDYEKTTLPDSRVLPVYPLTEGLNQKNVRKTILAALREYSAGIENELPDYIVERHKLLSKRDAIRAVHAPESLSQAEEARRTLIYEELFHFQCVIAKRAWEHRGAVPDASLSFSPFESTEAHNVKSGSGKSPASSTDESRTANGRATGTIAPEIGTDESGAANGRAAGDIEGGSGTHDGADGGIYDATRQVFIDSLSPLQRALYGRIPFRLTLDQMNVIMEMDDDLDRGYRERELVANDEKNDAAERAKNERPPVFTMARLLQGDVGSGKTLAAFFACLRVISWKGQCAFMAPTELLARQHAENASRMLAPLGIRVAFLTGNVKASGRSELLKQLKAGNIDIVIGTHALFSEAVQYNDLQLAVIDEQHRFGVLQRQAIIEKGRKIEHTSSYTLHLLMMSATPIPQTLALTAFGDLDVSILRTQPEGRKAVKTYLVREGNEANAYEAVRKELEAGHQAYFVYPAIEGDGRQTDGNDDNVEAAEAAHVRSEADAKAADAKRTRNAQFPLLYAKEKSAAKAAEGMFAFLSERVYPEFECALIHSRVDEDEQVRILHDFQKGRIQVLAATTVIEVGVDVPNATCIVIEQADRFGLAQLHQLRGRVGRGDAQSYCFLIYGKNITETGIERMKVLRESTDGFFIAERDLKLRGPGEVTGTAQSGELELGIADIRRDGEILVEARNDAFEYMRSVLR
;
A
#
# COMPACT_ATOMS: atom_id res chain seq x y z
N MET A 1 -23.95 -12.17 26.42
CA MET A 1 -22.53 -12.30 26.83
C MET A 1 -21.66 -12.14 25.58
N LYS A 2 -20.57 -11.37 25.64
CA LYS A 2 -19.69 -11.22 24.48
C LYS A 2 -18.84 -12.48 24.29
N LEU A 3 -18.36 -12.72 23.06
CA LEU A 3 -17.57 -13.91 22.77
C LEU A 3 -16.27 -13.93 23.59
N GLY A 4 -15.64 -12.76 23.76
CA GLY A 4 -14.41 -12.61 24.55
C GLY A 4 -14.58 -12.82 26.07
N ASP A 5 -15.81 -12.83 26.58
CA ASP A 5 -16.08 -13.06 28.01
C ASP A 5 -15.98 -14.54 28.39
N ILE A 6 -15.93 -15.45 27.41
CA ILE A 6 -15.91 -16.91 27.61
C ILE A 6 -14.50 -17.40 27.98
N ARG A 7 -14.10 -17.14 29.23
CA ARG A 7 -12.76 -17.47 29.75
C ARG A 7 -12.60 -18.91 30.25
N ASN A 8 -13.62 -19.76 30.10
CA ASN A 8 -13.56 -21.16 30.48
C ASN A 8 -12.40 -21.85 29.73
N SER A 9 -11.59 -22.65 30.44
CA SER A 9 -10.53 -23.44 29.80
C SER A 9 -11.13 -24.46 28.84
N ILE A 10 -10.46 -24.72 27.71
CA ILE A 10 -10.87 -25.79 26.77
C ILE A 10 -10.98 -27.17 27.41
N THR A 11 -10.35 -27.39 28.57
CA THR A 11 -10.43 -28.63 29.35
C THR A 11 -11.81 -28.91 29.94
N THR A 12 -12.69 -27.90 30.00
CA THR A 12 -14.09 -28.09 30.42
C THR A 12 -14.90 -28.83 29.37
N LEU A 13 -14.45 -28.83 28.10
CA LEU A 13 -15.17 -29.45 27.00
C LEU A 13 -15.04 -30.98 27.01
N PRO A 14 -16.13 -31.70 26.70
CA PRO A 14 -16.12 -33.16 26.70
C PRO A 14 -15.16 -33.70 25.64
N GLY A 15 -14.18 -34.49 26.08
CA GLY A 15 -13.17 -35.12 25.22
C GLY A 15 -11.85 -34.34 25.10
N VAL A 16 -11.69 -33.22 25.81
CA VAL A 16 -10.43 -32.47 25.89
C VAL A 16 -9.74 -32.73 27.22
N GLY A 17 -8.86 -33.75 27.26
CA GLY A 17 -8.00 -33.99 28.42
C GLY A 17 -6.78 -33.04 28.46
N PRO A 18 -5.96 -33.08 29.53
CA PRO A 18 -4.76 -32.25 29.67
C PRO A 18 -3.76 -32.40 28.52
N ALA A 19 -3.65 -33.61 27.95
CA ALA A 19 -2.78 -33.88 26.80
C ALA A 19 -3.28 -33.19 25.52
N ALA A 20 -4.60 -33.23 25.27
CA ALA A 20 -5.20 -32.54 24.12
C ALA A 20 -5.11 -31.01 24.29
N ALA A 21 -5.33 -30.50 25.49
CA ALA A 21 -5.22 -29.08 25.79
C ALA A 21 -3.80 -28.53 25.52
N LYS A 22 -2.74 -29.28 25.84
CA LYS A 22 -1.36 -28.92 25.49
C LYS A 22 -1.13 -28.79 23.98
N LEU A 23 -1.83 -29.59 23.16
CA LEU A 23 -1.71 -29.50 21.70
C LEU A 23 -2.44 -28.27 21.14
N PHE A 24 -3.62 -27.93 21.69
CA PHE A 24 -4.34 -26.70 21.36
C PHE A 24 -3.59 -25.44 21.81
N ALA A 25 -2.90 -25.50 22.95
CA ALA A 25 -2.05 -24.40 23.41
C ALA A 25 -0.92 -24.07 22.41
N LYS A 26 -0.43 -25.05 21.62
CA LYS A 26 0.53 -24.79 20.53
C LYS A 26 -0.07 -23.98 19.37
N LEU A 27 -1.40 -23.93 19.27
CA LEU A 27 -2.16 -23.07 18.34
C LEU A 27 -2.60 -21.75 19.01
N ASN A 28 -2.06 -21.41 20.18
CA ASN A 28 -2.49 -20.28 21.01
C ASN A 28 -3.96 -20.36 21.46
N VAL A 29 -4.52 -21.57 21.59
CA VAL A 29 -5.89 -21.79 22.05
C VAL A 29 -5.87 -22.28 23.51
N PHE A 30 -6.34 -21.43 24.43
CA PHE A 30 -6.34 -21.71 25.88
C PHE A 30 -7.76 -21.76 26.46
N SER A 31 -8.66 -20.95 25.91
CA SER A 31 -10.05 -20.82 26.33
C SER A 31 -11.05 -21.30 25.27
N VAL A 32 -12.31 -21.47 25.68
CA VAL A 32 -13.42 -21.77 24.75
C VAL A 32 -13.62 -20.63 23.75
N ALA A 33 -13.43 -19.36 24.16
CA ALA A 33 -13.45 -18.23 23.25
C ALA A 33 -12.40 -18.37 22.16
N ASP A 34 -11.14 -18.65 22.52
CA ASP A 34 -10.04 -18.84 21.57
C ASP A 34 -10.34 -19.97 20.57
N LEU A 35 -10.99 -21.04 21.05
CA LEU A 35 -11.37 -22.17 20.21
C LEU A 35 -12.46 -21.80 19.18
N LEU A 36 -13.43 -20.97 19.56
CA LEU A 36 -14.46 -20.45 18.66
C LEU A 36 -13.96 -19.31 17.76
N MET A 37 -12.80 -18.72 18.09
CA MET A 37 -12.09 -17.76 17.23
C MET A 37 -11.03 -18.45 16.35
N LEU A 38 -10.85 -19.77 16.47
CA LEU A 38 -9.98 -20.55 15.59
C LEU A 38 -10.66 -20.78 14.23
N TYR A 39 -10.67 -19.75 13.38
CA TYR A 39 -11.39 -19.80 12.12
C TYR A 39 -10.80 -20.77 11.09
N PRO A 40 -11.64 -21.40 10.23
CA PRO A 40 -11.15 -22.25 9.14
C PRO A 40 -10.38 -21.44 8.10
N LYS A 41 -9.26 -21.98 7.61
CA LYS A 41 -8.51 -21.39 6.49
C LYS A 41 -9.29 -21.51 5.18
N GLN A 42 -9.90 -22.69 4.98
CA GLN A 42 -10.65 -23.04 3.78
C GLN A 42 -11.77 -24.03 4.13
N TYR A 43 -12.62 -24.33 3.15
CA TYR A 43 -13.68 -25.34 3.27
C TYR A 43 -13.47 -26.44 2.23
N ASP A 44 -13.80 -27.67 2.64
CA ASP A 44 -13.84 -28.84 1.79
C ASP A 44 -15.31 -29.17 1.51
N ASP A 45 -15.78 -28.85 0.31
CA ASP A 45 -17.15 -29.14 -0.09
C ASP A 45 -17.28 -30.60 -0.52
N ARG A 46 -17.96 -31.40 0.32
CA ARG A 46 -18.28 -32.80 0.06
C ARG A 46 -19.77 -33.02 -0.18
N THR A 47 -20.55 -31.95 -0.39
CA THR A 47 -22.00 -32.06 -0.65
C THR A 47 -22.31 -32.80 -1.94
N LYS A 48 -21.43 -32.65 -2.94
CA LYS A 48 -21.53 -33.33 -4.23
C LYS A 48 -20.67 -34.59 -4.25
N ARG A 49 -21.22 -35.64 -4.84
CA ARG A 49 -20.47 -36.86 -5.13
C ARG A 49 -19.70 -36.68 -6.43
N THR A 50 -18.40 -36.89 -6.37
CA THR A 50 -17.50 -36.83 -7.54
C THR A 50 -16.84 -38.20 -7.66
N GLY A 51 -17.16 -38.92 -8.72
CA GLY A 51 -16.56 -40.23 -9.03
C GLY A 51 -15.09 -40.12 -9.44
N LEU A 52 -14.41 -41.26 -9.49
CA LEU A 52 -13.01 -41.39 -9.90
C LEU A 52 -12.80 -40.94 -11.35
N SER A 53 -13.78 -41.13 -12.24
CA SER A 53 -13.74 -40.66 -13.62
C SER A 53 -13.69 -39.13 -13.74
N ALA A 54 -14.26 -38.40 -12.77
CA ALA A 54 -14.36 -36.94 -12.75
C ALA A 54 -13.25 -36.25 -11.93
N PHE A 55 -12.18 -36.96 -11.57
CA PHE A 55 -11.12 -36.47 -10.66
C PHE A 55 -10.43 -35.16 -11.06
N ARG A 56 -10.45 -34.79 -12.34
CA ARG A 56 -9.86 -33.53 -12.83
C ARG A 56 -10.68 -32.29 -12.50
N SER A 57 -11.98 -32.47 -12.25
CA SER A 57 -12.92 -31.36 -12.05
C SER A 57 -12.95 -30.86 -10.61
N SER A 58 -12.79 -31.77 -9.64
CA SER A 58 -12.86 -31.49 -8.21
C SER A 58 -12.26 -32.66 -7.42
N LYS A 59 -12.11 -32.52 -6.10
CA LYS A 59 -11.73 -33.64 -5.25
C LYS A 59 -12.77 -34.75 -5.38
N VAL A 60 -12.27 -35.99 -5.50
CA VAL A 60 -13.13 -37.17 -5.54
C VAL A 60 -13.78 -37.34 -4.17
N HIS A 61 -15.07 -37.64 -4.17
CA HIS A 61 -15.86 -38.04 -3.01
C HIS A 61 -16.91 -39.06 -3.47
N CYS A 62 -16.60 -40.35 -3.37
CA CYS A 62 -17.45 -41.42 -3.90
C CYS A 62 -17.41 -42.68 -3.04
N ALA A 63 -18.38 -43.57 -3.27
CA ALA A 63 -18.28 -44.95 -2.80
C ALA A 63 -17.37 -45.73 -3.75
N ALA A 64 -16.54 -46.62 -3.22
CA ALA A 64 -15.71 -47.53 -3.99
C ALA A 64 -15.58 -48.87 -3.27
N ILE A 65 -15.34 -49.93 -4.02
CA ILE A 65 -15.00 -51.26 -3.47
C ILE A 65 -13.49 -51.47 -3.54
N VAL A 66 -12.91 -52.03 -2.49
CA VAL A 66 -11.49 -52.45 -2.48
C VAL A 66 -11.36 -53.76 -3.26
N THR A 67 -10.66 -53.74 -4.40
CA THR A 67 -10.52 -54.88 -5.31
C THR A 67 -9.27 -55.71 -5.03
N SER A 68 -8.16 -55.07 -4.66
CA SER A 68 -6.91 -55.76 -4.33
C SER A 68 -5.97 -54.90 -3.49
N HIS A 69 -4.95 -55.54 -2.91
CA HIS A 69 -3.84 -54.88 -2.22
C HIS A 69 -2.54 -55.22 -2.92
N GLU A 70 -1.68 -54.21 -3.11
CA GLU A 70 -0.34 -54.38 -3.65
C GLU A 70 0.69 -53.74 -2.71
N TRP A 71 1.91 -54.25 -2.73
CA TRP A 71 3.04 -53.68 -2.00
C TRP A 71 4.15 -53.33 -2.97
N PHE A 72 4.66 -52.10 -2.89
CA PHE A 72 5.79 -51.66 -3.71
C PHE A 72 6.91 -51.06 -2.85
N GLY A 73 8.15 -51.19 -3.32
CA GLY A 73 9.36 -50.80 -2.59
C GLY A 73 10.20 -51.99 -2.12
N TYR A 74 11.46 -51.72 -1.78
CA TYR A 74 12.45 -52.73 -1.39
C TYR A 74 12.83 -52.63 0.10
N GLY A 75 13.09 -53.77 0.74
CA GLY A 75 13.57 -53.83 2.12
C GLY A 75 12.52 -53.42 3.17
N ARG A 76 12.94 -52.60 4.15
CA ARG A 76 12.08 -52.10 5.25
C ARG A 76 11.11 -50.98 4.83
N MET A 77 11.29 -50.39 3.64
CA MET A 77 10.46 -49.31 3.10
C MET A 77 9.46 -49.85 2.06
N LYS A 78 8.55 -50.73 2.49
CA LYS A 78 7.42 -51.18 1.66
C LYS A 78 6.22 -50.27 1.88
N THR A 79 5.60 -49.82 0.80
CA THR A 79 4.40 -48.99 0.83
C THR A 79 3.21 -49.80 0.31
N LEU A 80 2.11 -49.78 1.07
CA LEU A 80 0.86 -50.43 0.71
C LEU A 80 0.13 -49.60 -0.35
N LYS A 81 -0.46 -50.27 -1.33
CA LYS A 81 -1.42 -49.73 -2.28
C LYS A 81 -2.73 -50.47 -2.13
N LEU A 82 -3.83 -49.73 -1.99
CA LEU A 82 -5.17 -50.29 -2.10
C LEU A 82 -5.71 -49.96 -3.48
N ILE A 83 -6.07 -50.97 -4.27
CA ILE A 83 -6.75 -50.77 -5.55
C ILE A 83 -8.24 -50.71 -5.28
N ILE A 84 -8.86 -49.65 -5.77
CA ILE A 84 -10.27 -49.33 -5.54
C ILE A 84 -10.99 -49.10 -6.86
N ARG A 85 -12.28 -49.42 -6.89
CA ARG A 85 -13.13 -49.21 -8.07
C ARG A 85 -14.47 -48.62 -7.66
N ASP A 86 -14.93 -47.59 -8.36
CA ASP A 86 -16.23 -46.92 -8.12
C ASP A 86 -17.34 -47.39 -9.09
N GLY A 87 -17.03 -48.39 -9.93
CA GLY A 87 -17.90 -48.93 -10.98
C GLY A 87 -17.40 -48.54 -12.37
N GLU A 88 -17.06 -47.26 -12.56
CA GLU A 88 -16.65 -46.68 -13.84
C GLU A 88 -15.13 -46.69 -14.03
N ALA A 89 -14.38 -46.38 -12.99
CA ALA A 89 -12.93 -46.24 -13.03
C ALA A 89 -12.24 -46.95 -11.86
N GLU A 90 -10.98 -47.28 -12.07
CA GLU A 90 -10.10 -47.90 -11.07
C GLU A 90 -9.00 -46.90 -10.66
N ALA A 91 -8.65 -46.89 -9.37
CA ALA A 91 -7.60 -46.04 -8.83
C ALA A 91 -6.78 -46.74 -7.75
N GLU A 92 -5.52 -46.30 -7.56
CA GLU A 92 -4.64 -46.79 -6.49
C GLU A 92 -4.49 -45.77 -5.36
N LEU A 93 -4.81 -46.18 -4.14
CA LEU A 93 -4.56 -45.41 -2.93
C LEU A 93 -3.19 -45.77 -2.36
N VAL A 94 -2.23 -44.86 -2.47
CA VAL A 94 -0.83 -45.06 -2.07
C VAL A 94 -0.66 -44.69 -0.59
N ALA A 95 -0.58 -45.70 0.27
CA ALA A 95 -0.64 -45.58 1.73
C ALA A 95 0.76 -45.53 2.37
N PHE A 96 1.43 -44.38 2.28
CA PHE A 96 2.73 -44.16 2.94
C PHE A 96 2.62 -44.34 4.46
N ASN A 97 3.47 -45.20 5.03
CA ASN A 97 3.53 -45.50 6.47
C ASN A 97 2.18 -45.92 7.11
N ARG A 98 1.24 -46.46 6.31
CA ARG A 98 -0.10 -46.90 6.79
C ARG A 98 -0.39 -48.37 6.47
N PRO A 99 0.50 -49.31 6.90
CA PRO A 99 0.35 -50.73 6.60
C PRO A 99 -0.91 -51.36 7.23
N PHE A 100 -1.41 -50.78 8.32
CA PHE A 100 -2.59 -51.26 9.03
C PHE A 100 -3.88 -51.20 8.20
N LEU A 101 -3.92 -50.38 7.14
CA LEU A 101 -5.10 -50.24 6.29
C LEU A 101 -5.45 -51.56 5.57
N GLU A 102 -4.47 -52.42 5.29
CA GLU A 102 -4.67 -53.74 4.69
C GLU A 102 -5.60 -54.63 5.54
N LYS A 103 -5.41 -54.61 6.86
CA LYS A 103 -6.26 -55.36 7.80
C LYS A 103 -7.58 -54.65 8.08
N GLN A 104 -7.57 -53.32 8.08
CA GLN A 104 -8.76 -52.51 8.37
C GLN A 104 -9.78 -52.55 7.22
N PHE A 105 -9.31 -52.66 5.98
CA PHE A 105 -10.10 -52.64 4.75
C PHE A 105 -9.76 -53.85 3.87
N PRO A 106 -10.20 -55.07 4.23
CA PRO A 106 -9.97 -56.25 3.40
C PRO A 106 -10.61 -56.14 2.01
N VAL A 107 -10.14 -56.94 1.06
CA VAL A 107 -10.72 -57.01 -0.29
C VAL A 107 -12.22 -57.33 -0.22
N GLY A 108 -13.03 -56.60 -0.98
CA GLY A 108 -14.49 -56.65 -0.95
C GLY A 108 -15.14 -55.60 -0.03
N THR A 109 -14.37 -54.88 0.78
CA THR A 109 -14.89 -53.80 1.64
C THR A 109 -15.40 -52.65 0.79
N ILE A 110 -16.59 -52.13 1.12
CA ILE A 110 -17.13 -50.90 0.53
C ILE A 110 -16.70 -49.72 1.39
N ILE A 111 -16.09 -48.74 0.74
CA ILE A 111 -15.53 -47.55 1.38
C ILE A 111 -16.09 -46.27 0.77
N ALA A 112 -16.23 -45.22 1.58
CA ALA A 112 -16.31 -43.86 1.08
C ALA A 112 -14.87 -43.33 0.98
N VAL A 113 -14.44 -43.00 -0.23
CA VAL A 113 -13.11 -42.42 -0.49
C VAL A 113 -13.24 -40.94 -0.77
N THR A 114 -12.37 -40.15 -0.16
CA THR A 114 -12.24 -38.71 -0.43
C THR A 114 -10.77 -38.36 -0.62
N GLY A 115 -10.43 -37.63 -1.68
CA GLY A 115 -9.04 -37.25 -1.91
C GLY A 115 -8.79 -36.53 -3.21
N ALA A 116 -7.57 -35.98 -3.34
CA ALA A 116 -7.05 -35.51 -4.60
C ALA A 116 -6.41 -36.68 -5.34
N PHE A 117 -6.77 -36.88 -6.59
CA PHE A 117 -6.22 -37.93 -7.45
C PHE A 117 -5.48 -37.30 -8.62
N ASP A 118 -4.45 -37.99 -9.10
CA ASP A 118 -3.66 -37.59 -10.25
C ASP A 118 -3.21 -38.83 -11.03
N ILE A 119 -2.87 -38.67 -12.31
CA ILE A 119 -2.38 -39.77 -13.14
C ILE A 119 -0.86 -39.85 -12.99
N LYS A 120 -0.39 -40.94 -12.39
CA LYS A 120 1.05 -41.24 -12.27
C LYS A 120 1.34 -42.59 -12.89
N TYR A 121 2.36 -42.64 -13.75
CA TYR A 121 2.74 -43.86 -14.47
C TYR A 121 1.58 -44.51 -15.23
N GLY A 122 0.68 -43.70 -15.80
CA GLY A 122 -0.48 -44.16 -16.55
C GLY A 122 -1.65 -44.69 -15.71
N LYS A 123 -1.55 -44.66 -14.37
CA LYS A 123 -2.63 -45.09 -13.47
C LYS A 123 -3.17 -43.91 -12.65
N LEU A 124 -4.46 -43.92 -12.35
CA LEU A 124 -5.08 -42.96 -11.45
C LEU A 124 -4.67 -43.28 -10.01
N GLN A 125 -4.05 -42.34 -9.31
CA GLN A 125 -3.51 -42.57 -7.97
C GLN A 125 -3.83 -41.42 -7.03
N SER A 126 -3.98 -41.72 -5.73
CA SER A 126 -4.01 -40.71 -4.68
C SER A 126 -3.01 -41.06 -3.58
N THR A 127 -2.18 -40.08 -3.22
CA THR A 127 -1.29 -40.15 -2.05
C THR A 127 -1.87 -39.43 -0.83
N SER A 128 -2.94 -38.65 -1.02
CA SER A 128 -3.59 -37.83 0.00
C SER A 128 -5.08 -38.13 0.00
N PHE A 129 -5.44 -39.20 0.72
CA PHE A 129 -6.80 -39.73 0.78
C PHE A 129 -7.27 -40.00 2.21
N GLU A 130 -8.59 -39.86 2.38
CA GLU A 130 -9.37 -40.29 3.51
C GLU A 130 -10.30 -41.43 3.07
N ILE A 131 -10.38 -42.49 3.87
CA ILE A 131 -11.30 -43.60 3.63
C ILE A 131 -12.11 -43.90 4.90
N ILE A 132 -13.41 -44.11 4.71
CA ILE A 132 -14.35 -44.49 5.77
C ILE A 132 -15.01 -45.79 5.35
N LYS A 133 -15.01 -46.79 6.24
CA LYS A 133 -15.66 -48.08 5.98
C LYS A 133 -17.19 -47.88 5.99
N LEU A 134 -17.86 -48.30 4.92
CA LEU A 134 -19.33 -48.31 4.81
C LEU A 134 -19.90 -49.68 5.13
N ALA A 135 -19.31 -50.74 4.56
CA ALA A 135 -19.67 -52.13 4.83
C ALA A 135 -18.48 -53.08 4.63
N GLU A 136 -18.50 -54.22 5.31
CA GLU A 136 -17.44 -55.24 5.21
C GLU A 136 -17.52 -56.05 3.91
N SER A 137 -18.72 -56.21 3.35
CA SER A 137 -18.98 -56.82 2.04
C SER A 137 -20.37 -56.40 1.56
N GLY A 138 -20.61 -56.43 0.25
CA GLY A 138 -21.90 -56.06 -0.35
C GLY A 138 -21.75 -55.64 -1.80
N ASP A 139 -22.84 -55.17 -2.39
CA ASP A 139 -22.84 -54.59 -3.75
C ASP A 139 -22.68 -53.07 -3.71
N LEU A 140 -21.87 -52.54 -4.63
CA LEU A 140 -21.60 -51.10 -4.70
C LEU A 140 -22.85 -50.29 -5.09
N SER A 141 -23.79 -50.90 -5.82
CA SER A 141 -25.04 -50.29 -6.29
C SER A 141 -25.96 -49.84 -5.14
N ASP A 142 -25.92 -50.53 -4.00
CA ASP A 142 -26.68 -50.17 -2.79
C ASP A 142 -26.26 -48.79 -2.22
N TYR A 143 -25.08 -48.31 -2.62
CA TYR A 143 -24.50 -47.05 -2.16
C TYR A 143 -24.53 -45.95 -3.23
N GLU A 144 -25.13 -46.16 -4.40
CA GLU A 144 -25.24 -45.13 -5.45
C GLU A 144 -26.10 -43.93 -5.02
N LYS A 145 -27.15 -44.17 -4.22
CA LYS A 145 -28.12 -43.13 -3.79
C LYS A 145 -28.04 -42.78 -2.30
N THR A 146 -27.22 -43.49 -1.53
CA THR A 146 -27.07 -43.28 -0.08
C THR A 146 -26.30 -41.99 0.22
N THR A 147 -26.55 -41.27 1.30
CA THR A 147 -25.68 -40.14 1.66
C THR A 147 -24.34 -40.68 2.20
N LEU A 148 -23.20 -40.24 1.66
CA LEU A 148 -21.91 -40.70 2.18
C LEU A 148 -21.61 -40.03 3.53
N PRO A 149 -20.81 -40.68 4.39
CA PRO A 149 -20.29 -40.02 5.57
C PRO A 149 -19.57 -38.73 5.18
N ASP A 150 -19.79 -37.69 5.98
CA ASP A 150 -19.22 -36.36 5.76
C ASP A 150 -19.63 -35.66 4.45
N SER A 151 -20.75 -36.04 3.81
CA SER A 151 -21.34 -35.32 2.68
C SER A 151 -21.95 -33.96 3.08
N ARG A 152 -21.08 -33.01 3.44
CA ARG A 152 -21.40 -31.64 3.85
C ARG A 152 -20.19 -30.74 3.60
N VAL A 153 -20.36 -29.44 3.75
CA VAL A 153 -19.24 -28.51 3.75
C VAL A 153 -18.46 -28.65 5.05
N LEU A 154 -17.18 -29.00 4.95
CA LEU A 154 -16.33 -29.23 6.11
C LEU A 154 -15.26 -28.15 6.25
N PRO A 155 -15.18 -27.45 7.40
CA PRO A 155 -14.11 -26.48 7.64
C PRO A 155 -12.74 -27.17 7.75
N VAL A 156 -11.70 -26.51 7.28
CA VAL A 156 -10.30 -26.96 7.38
C VAL A 156 -9.52 -25.97 8.22
N TYR A 157 -9.06 -26.42 9.39
CA TYR A 157 -8.36 -25.60 10.38
C TYR A 157 -6.84 -25.71 10.26
N PRO A 158 -6.08 -24.74 10.78
CA PRO A 158 -4.66 -24.91 11.07
C PRO A 158 -4.44 -26.10 12.01
N LEU A 159 -3.38 -26.88 11.80
CA LEU A 159 -3.03 -28.04 12.62
C LEU A 159 -1.61 -27.89 13.18
N THR A 160 -1.38 -28.48 14.34
CA THR A 160 -0.04 -28.76 14.89
C THR A 160 0.20 -30.26 14.96
N GLU A 161 1.47 -30.65 15.06
CA GLU A 161 1.86 -32.05 15.23
C GLU A 161 1.09 -32.71 16.38
N GLY A 162 0.38 -33.81 16.08
CA GLY A 162 -0.46 -34.54 17.03
C GLY A 162 -1.95 -34.16 17.02
N LEU A 163 -2.35 -33.06 16.36
CA LEU A 163 -3.75 -32.71 16.12
C LEU A 163 -4.18 -33.07 14.69
N ASN A 164 -5.44 -33.48 14.55
CA ASN A 164 -6.05 -33.78 13.25
C ASN A 164 -7.37 -33.01 13.08
N GLN A 165 -7.83 -32.86 11.83
CA GLN A 165 -9.06 -32.11 11.51
C GLN A 165 -10.29 -32.64 12.26
N LYS A 166 -10.40 -33.97 12.40
CA LYS A 166 -11.55 -34.60 13.07
C LYS A 166 -11.65 -34.21 14.54
N ASN A 167 -10.53 -34.19 15.24
CA ASN A 167 -10.46 -33.81 16.65
C ASN A 167 -10.81 -32.32 16.81
N VAL A 168 -10.22 -31.43 16.01
CA VAL A 168 -10.51 -29.99 16.06
C VAL A 168 -12.00 -29.70 15.79
N ARG A 169 -12.55 -30.26 14.69
CA ARG A 169 -13.98 -30.14 14.36
C ARG A 169 -14.88 -30.66 15.49
N LYS A 170 -14.57 -31.82 16.06
CA LYS A 170 -15.35 -32.41 17.14
C LYS A 170 -15.38 -31.50 18.36
N THR A 171 -14.22 -30.95 18.74
CA THR A 171 -14.11 -30.06 19.91
C THR A 171 -14.85 -28.73 19.67
N ILE A 172 -14.71 -28.13 18.50
CA ILE A 172 -15.44 -26.90 18.13
C ILE A 172 -16.96 -27.15 18.14
N LEU A 173 -17.43 -28.28 17.59
CA LEU A 173 -18.86 -28.63 17.63
C LEU A 173 -19.38 -28.90 19.05
N ALA A 174 -18.51 -29.29 20.00
CA ALA A 174 -18.89 -29.37 21.40
C ALA A 174 -19.01 -27.97 22.02
N ALA A 175 -18.03 -27.10 21.77
CA ALA A 175 -18.06 -25.71 22.21
C ALA A 175 -19.28 -24.94 21.68
N LEU A 176 -19.61 -25.09 20.39
CA LEU A 176 -20.80 -24.47 19.79
C LEU A 176 -22.08 -24.93 20.48
N ARG A 177 -22.22 -26.22 20.81
CA ARG A 177 -23.44 -26.72 21.45
C ARG A 177 -23.66 -26.17 22.85
N GLU A 178 -22.59 -25.95 23.60
CA GLU A 178 -22.67 -25.52 25.00
C GLU A 178 -22.68 -23.99 25.15
N TYR A 179 -21.93 -23.26 24.32
CA TYR A 179 -21.68 -21.83 24.52
C TYR A 179 -22.31 -20.91 23.46
N SER A 180 -22.74 -21.41 22.30
CA SER A 180 -23.20 -20.52 21.21
C SER A 180 -24.49 -19.75 21.53
N ALA A 181 -25.37 -20.30 22.36
CA ALA A 181 -26.70 -19.74 22.59
C ALA A 181 -26.68 -18.35 23.28
N GLY A 182 -25.66 -18.08 24.10
CA GLY A 182 -25.53 -16.84 24.89
C GLY A 182 -24.69 -15.74 24.25
N ILE A 183 -24.20 -15.94 23.02
CA ILE A 183 -23.38 -14.98 22.29
C ILE A 183 -24.27 -13.86 21.74
N GLU A 184 -24.01 -12.63 22.19
CA GLU A 184 -24.69 -11.42 21.72
C GLU A 184 -23.93 -10.75 20.57
N ASN A 185 -24.64 -9.90 19.83
CA ASN A 185 -24.03 -9.05 18.80
C ASN A 185 -23.12 -8.01 19.45
N GLU A 186 -21.95 -7.79 18.86
CA GLU A 186 -21.04 -6.71 19.27
C GLU A 186 -21.21 -5.46 18.40
N LEU A 187 -21.79 -5.62 17.20
CA LEU A 187 -22.16 -4.54 16.31
C LEU A 187 -23.55 -3.96 16.67
N PRO A 188 -23.75 -2.64 16.54
CA PRO A 188 -25.07 -2.02 16.60
C PRO A 188 -26.06 -2.60 15.58
N ASP A 189 -27.32 -2.81 15.98
CA ASP A 189 -28.34 -3.45 15.15
C ASP A 189 -28.57 -2.74 13.80
N TYR A 190 -28.50 -1.41 13.78
CA TYR A 190 -28.67 -0.64 12.53
C TYR A 190 -27.56 -0.90 11.49
N ILE A 191 -26.35 -1.25 11.93
CA ILE A 191 -25.23 -1.61 11.03
C ILE A 191 -25.45 -3.02 10.47
N VAL A 192 -25.88 -3.95 11.34
CA VAL A 192 -26.22 -5.32 10.95
C VAL A 192 -27.31 -5.34 9.88
N GLU A 193 -28.37 -4.54 10.06
CA GLU A 193 -29.47 -4.42 9.10
C GLU A 193 -29.03 -3.77 7.77
N ARG A 194 -28.27 -2.66 7.84
CA ARG A 194 -27.77 -1.91 6.67
C ARG A 194 -26.95 -2.81 5.74
N HIS A 195 -26.06 -3.63 6.31
CA HIS A 195 -25.13 -4.48 5.56
C HIS A 195 -25.61 -5.93 5.40
N LYS A 196 -26.82 -6.26 5.88
CA LYS A 196 -27.40 -7.61 5.88
C LYS A 196 -26.47 -8.66 6.50
N LEU A 197 -25.83 -8.30 7.61
CA LEU A 197 -24.88 -9.17 8.30
C LEU A 197 -25.64 -10.22 9.13
N LEU A 198 -24.98 -11.35 9.39
CA LEU A 198 -25.51 -12.36 10.31
C LEU A 198 -25.38 -11.88 11.76
N SER A 199 -26.23 -12.41 12.66
CA SER A 199 -25.97 -12.25 14.09
C SER A 199 -24.64 -12.92 14.46
N LYS A 200 -23.94 -12.43 15.49
CA LYS A 200 -22.64 -12.99 15.93
C LYS A 200 -22.73 -14.50 16.16
N ARG A 201 -23.80 -14.93 16.83
CA ARG A 201 -24.10 -16.35 17.08
C ARG A 201 -24.23 -17.14 15.79
N ASP A 202 -24.99 -16.63 14.82
CA ASP A 202 -25.21 -17.32 13.54
C ASP A 202 -23.96 -17.33 12.69
N ALA A 203 -23.18 -16.24 12.68
CA ALA A 203 -21.90 -16.15 12.00
C ALA A 203 -20.88 -17.16 12.55
N ILE A 204 -20.71 -17.24 13.87
CA ILE A 204 -19.82 -18.23 14.50
C ILE A 204 -20.30 -19.67 14.24
N ARG A 205 -21.61 -19.90 14.24
CA ARG A 205 -22.14 -21.24 13.91
C ARG A 205 -21.88 -21.58 12.44
N ALA A 206 -22.17 -20.68 11.52
CA ALA A 206 -22.06 -20.90 10.08
C ALA A 206 -20.60 -20.96 9.60
N VAL A 207 -19.66 -20.24 10.24
CA VAL A 207 -18.23 -20.36 9.89
C VAL A 207 -17.66 -21.74 10.26
N HIS A 208 -18.16 -22.36 11.33
CA HIS A 208 -17.65 -23.65 11.80
C HIS A 208 -18.49 -24.87 11.39
N ALA A 209 -19.78 -24.67 11.14
CA ALA A 209 -20.72 -25.72 10.76
C ALA A 209 -21.68 -25.21 9.67
N PRO A 210 -21.16 -24.83 8.48
CA PRO A 210 -21.99 -24.34 7.39
C PRO A 210 -22.84 -25.45 6.75
N GLU A 211 -24.04 -25.10 6.35
CA GLU A 211 -24.92 -25.93 5.51
C GLU A 211 -24.52 -25.85 4.03
N SER A 212 -23.94 -24.71 3.61
CA SER A 212 -23.48 -24.47 2.24
C SER A 212 -22.23 -23.57 2.20
N LEU A 213 -21.53 -23.57 1.07
CA LEU A 213 -20.38 -22.67 0.86
C LEU A 213 -20.81 -21.19 0.94
N SER A 214 -21.98 -20.83 0.40
CA SER A 214 -22.54 -19.47 0.46
C SER A 214 -22.71 -19.02 1.91
N GLN A 215 -23.28 -19.87 2.76
CA GLN A 215 -23.47 -19.55 4.18
C GLN A 215 -22.12 -19.37 4.90
N ALA A 216 -21.12 -20.17 4.53
CA ALA A 216 -19.77 -20.05 5.07
C ALA A 216 -19.10 -18.73 4.67
N GLU A 217 -19.33 -18.27 3.43
CA GLU A 217 -18.83 -17.00 2.90
C GLU A 217 -19.52 -15.80 3.56
N GLU A 218 -20.85 -15.83 3.71
CA GLU A 218 -21.62 -14.79 4.43
C GLU A 218 -21.18 -14.66 5.90
N ALA A 219 -20.95 -15.79 6.57
CA ALA A 219 -20.43 -15.84 7.92
C ALA A 219 -19.02 -15.25 8.03
N ARG A 220 -18.13 -15.61 7.09
CA ARG A 220 -16.79 -15.02 7.02
C ARG A 220 -16.85 -13.51 6.77
N ARG A 221 -17.67 -13.04 5.83
CA ARG A 221 -17.87 -11.62 5.56
C ARG A 221 -18.31 -10.87 6.81
N THR A 222 -19.28 -11.43 7.55
CA THR A 222 -19.77 -10.84 8.81
C THR A 222 -18.67 -10.71 9.86
N LEU A 223 -17.90 -11.78 10.09
CA LEU A 223 -16.83 -11.77 11.10
C LEU A 223 -15.65 -10.87 10.70
N ILE A 224 -15.31 -10.82 9.41
CA ILE A 224 -14.30 -9.90 8.88
C ILE A 224 -14.75 -8.44 9.07
N TYR A 225 -15.99 -8.12 8.69
CA TYR A 225 -16.53 -6.78 8.86
C TYR A 225 -16.50 -6.36 10.34
N GLU A 226 -16.95 -7.23 11.24
CA GLU A 226 -16.96 -6.96 12.68
C GLU A 226 -15.56 -6.69 13.23
N GLU A 227 -14.58 -7.53 12.89
CA GLU A 227 -13.19 -7.35 13.33
C GLU A 227 -12.61 -6.02 12.81
N LEU A 228 -12.85 -5.69 11.54
CA LEU A 228 -12.40 -4.44 10.94
C LEU A 228 -13.12 -3.22 11.53
N PHE A 229 -14.41 -3.33 11.87
CA PHE A 229 -15.18 -2.27 12.52
C PHE A 229 -14.61 -1.95 13.91
N HIS A 230 -14.35 -2.97 14.74
CA HIS A 230 -13.75 -2.76 16.05
C HIS A 230 -12.34 -2.18 15.94
N PHE A 231 -11.54 -2.68 14.99
CA PHE A 231 -10.23 -2.13 14.67
C PHE A 231 -10.32 -0.63 14.32
N GLN A 232 -11.27 -0.23 13.46
CA GLN A 232 -11.47 1.17 13.09
C GLN A 232 -12.06 2.01 14.24
N CYS A 233 -12.86 1.45 15.15
CA CYS A 233 -13.32 2.14 16.36
C CYS A 233 -12.15 2.50 17.28
N VAL A 234 -11.18 1.59 17.46
CA VAL A 234 -9.96 1.87 18.24
C VAL A 234 -9.15 2.99 17.61
N ILE A 235 -9.00 2.98 16.27
CA ILE A 235 -8.34 4.05 15.52
C ILE A 235 -9.08 5.38 15.70
N ALA A 236 -10.40 5.41 15.52
CA ALA A 236 -11.23 6.60 15.68
C ALA A 236 -11.14 7.18 17.09
N LYS A 237 -11.14 6.32 18.12
CA LYS A 237 -10.96 6.73 19.52
C LYS A 237 -9.59 7.38 19.74
N ARG A 238 -8.51 6.74 19.27
CA ARG A 238 -7.16 7.32 19.35
C ARG A 238 -7.07 8.66 18.61
N ALA A 239 -7.69 8.76 17.43
CA ALA A 239 -7.73 9.99 16.66
C ALA A 239 -8.43 11.12 17.44
N TRP A 240 -9.57 10.82 18.06
CA TRP A 240 -10.29 11.77 18.92
C TRP A 240 -9.47 12.19 20.15
N GLU A 241 -8.85 11.24 20.85
CA GLU A 241 -7.99 11.49 22.02
C GLU A 241 -6.80 12.41 21.67
N HIS A 242 -6.24 12.26 20.48
CA HIS A 242 -5.10 13.06 20.03
C HIS A 242 -5.48 14.41 19.40
N ARG A 243 -6.68 14.52 18.81
CA ARG A 243 -7.02 15.64 17.90
C ARG A 243 -8.28 16.38 18.24
N GLY A 244 -9.07 15.94 19.21
CA GLY A 244 -10.38 16.53 19.48
C GLY A 244 -11.49 16.14 18.49
N ALA A 245 -11.17 15.39 17.43
CA ALA A 245 -12.14 14.97 16.44
C ALA A 245 -11.83 13.59 15.86
N VAL A 246 -12.90 12.88 15.49
CA VAL A 246 -12.82 11.70 14.63
C VAL A 246 -12.64 12.19 13.19
N PRO A 247 -11.63 11.69 12.44
CA PRO A 247 -11.33 12.12 11.07
C PRO A 247 -12.56 11.98 10.15
N ASP A 248 -12.60 12.70 9.04
CA ASP A 248 -13.73 12.60 8.12
C ASP A 248 -13.59 11.49 7.09
N ALA A 249 -14.50 10.53 7.17
CA ALA A 249 -14.49 9.35 6.34
C ALA A 249 -14.88 9.67 4.88
N SER A 250 -15.65 10.74 4.66
CA SER A 250 -16.04 11.26 3.34
C SER A 250 -14.99 12.10 2.65
N LEU A 251 -14.12 12.80 3.38
CA LEU A 251 -13.15 13.76 2.81
C LEU A 251 -11.79 13.14 2.46
N SER A 252 -11.53 11.89 2.83
CA SER A 252 -10.27 11.21 2.49
C SER A 252 -10.21 10.67 1.06
N PHE A 253 -11.28 10.78 0.28
CA PHE A 253 -11.36 10.21 -1.07
C PHE A 253 -12.02 11.21 -2.01
N SER A 254 -11.19 11.89 -2.82
CA SER A 254 -11.67 12.72 -3.92
C SER A 254 -12.68 11.92 -4.78
N PRO A 255 -13.84 12.48 -5.16
CA PRO A 255 -14.92 11.76 -5.85
C PRO A 255 -14.62 11.30 -7.29
N PHE A 256 -13.37 11.32 -7.74
CA PHE A 256 -13.00 11.05 -9.12
C PHE A 256 -12.24 9.73 -9.26
N GLU A 257 -12.97 8.62 -9.11
CA GLU A 257 -12.64 7.36 -9.74
C GLU A 257 -13.82 6.87 -10.60
N SER A 258 -13.48 6.41 -11.82
CA SER A 258 -14.30 5.78 -12.87
C SER A 258 -14.96 6.66 -13.96
N THR A 259 -14.14 7.14 -14.89
CA THR A 259 -14.52 7.16 -16.33
C THR A 259 -13.75 6.10 -17.11
N GLU A 260 -13.75 4.86 -16.64
CA GLU A 260 -13.35 3.70 -17.44
C GLU A 260 -14.15 2.45 -17.02
N ALA A 261 -15.42 2.36 -17.44
CA ALA A 261 -16.12 1.09 -17.67
C ALA A 261 -17.53 1.31 -18.24
N HIS A 262 -17.64 1.53 -19.56
CA HIS A 262 -18.73 0.97 -20.36
C HIS A 262 -18.36 1.03 -21.84
N ASN A 263 -17.41 0.18 -22.23
CA ASN A 263 -17.31 -0.25 -23.62
C ASN A 263 -17.74 -1.72 -23.69
N VAL A 264 -19.03 -1.96 -23.43
CA VAL A 264 -19.69 -3.20 -23.83
C VAL A 264 -20.19 -2.99 -25.24
N LYS A 265 -19.60 -3.78 -26.15
CA LYS A 265 -19.93 -3.95 -27.57
C LYS A 265 -21.40 -3.65 -27.89
N SER A 266 -21.63 -2.63 -28.72
CA SER A 266 -22.90 -2.40 -29.41
C SER A 266 -23.17 -3.54 -30.40
N GLY A 267 -23.96 -4.51 -29.96
CA GLY A 267 -24.66 -5.44 -30.82
C GLY A 267 -25.86 -4.75 -31.46
N SER A 268 -26.00 -4.95 -32.76
CA SER A 268 -27.05 -4.46 -33.66
C SER A 268 -28.48 -4.64 -33.14
N GLY A 269 -29.35 -3.70 -33.50
CA GLY A 269 -30.68 -3.51 -32.93
C GLY A 269 -31.71 -4.61 -33.20
N LYS A 270 -32.79 -4.53 -32.41
CA LYS A 270 -34.18 -4.41 -32.87
C LYS A 270 -35.10 -4.20 -31.65
N SER A 271 -35.86 -3.12 -31.67
CA SER A 271 -37.02 -2.90 -30.78
C SER A 271 -38.08 -3.99 -31.01
N PRO A 272 -38.98 -4.23 -30.03
CA PRO A 272 -40.30 -3.60 -30.17
C PRO A 272 -40.96 -3.13 -28.87
N ALA A 273 -41.70 -2.02 -29.04
CA ALA A 273 -43.02 -1.69 -28.51
C ALA A 273 -43.45 -2.14 -27.10
N SER A 274 -43.85 -1.16 -26.29
CA SER A 274 -45.02 -1.28 -25.41
C SER A 274 -45.89 -0.02 -25.48
N SER A 275 -47.05 -0.19 -26.11
CA SER A 275 -48.36 0.40 -25.77
C SER A 275 -48.64 0.19 -24.28
N THR A 276 -49.44 0.93 -23.52
CA THR A 276 -50.64 1.77 -23.73
C THR A 276 -50.88 2.40 -22.34
N ASP A 277 -51.08 3.70 -22.24
CA ASP A 277 -52.39 4.32 -21.99
C ASP A 277 -52.86 4.21 -20.53
N GLU A 278 -52.88 5.33 -19.81
CA GLU A 278 -54.14 5.85 -19.26
C GLU A 278 -53.96 7.23 -18.61
N SER A 279 -54.93 8.07 -18.96
CA SER A 279 -55.15 9.47 -18.64
C SER A 279 -55.36 9.83 -17.16
N ARG A 280 -55.06 11.09 -16.80
CA ARG A 280 -55.98 11.99 -16.06
C ARG A 280 -55.46 13.45 -16.04
N THR A 281 -56.14 14.28 -16.84
CA THR A 281 -56.68 15.65 -16.57
C THR A 281 -56.22 16.41 -15.32
N ALA A 282 -56.13 17.74 -15.23
CA ALA A 282 -56.15 18.90 -16.12
C ALA A 282 -56.02 20.15 -15.22
N ASN A 283 -55.49 21.25 -15.79
CA ASN A 283 -55.68 22.67 -15.45
C ASN A 283 -54.95 23.35 -14.27
N GLY A 284 -54.17 24.40 -14.63
CA GLY A 284 -53.93 25.57 -13.79
C GLY A 284 -52.84 26.55 -14.25
N ARG A 285 -53.15 27.46 -15.19
CA ARG A 285 -52.63 28.85 -15.44
C ARG A 285 -51.10 29.13 -15.28
N ALA A 286 -50.34 29.47 -16.33
CA ALA A 286 -50.31 30.68 -17.20
C ALA A 286 -49.28 31.77 -16.80
N THR A 287 -48.66 32.37 -17.84
CA THR A 287 -47.75 33.55 -17.97
C THR A 287 -46.25 33.24 -17.76
N GLY A 288 -45.40 33.16 -18.79
CA GLY A 288 -44.99 34.21 -19.76
C GLY A 288 -43.55 34.66 -19.39
N THR A 289 -42.54 34.88 -20.24
CA THR A 289 -42.50 35.27 -21.64
C THR A 289 -41.01 35.24 -22.12
N ILE A 290 -40.72 34.43 -23.13
CA ILE A 290 -39.96 34.72 -24.38
C ILE A 290 -38.49 35.21 -24.31
N ALA A 291 -37.62 34.41 -24.95
CA ALA A 291 -36.35 34.79 -25.59
C ALA A 291 -36.58 35.28 -27.03
N PRO A 292 -35.63 36.01 -27.64
CA PRO A 292 -35.27 35.73 -29.04
C PRO A 292 -33.74 35.72 -29.21
N GLU A 293 -33.14 34.72 -29.87
CA GLU A 293 -33.05 34.48 -31.31
C GLU A 293 -32.33 35.58 -32.12
N ILE A 294 -31.38 35.07 -32.92
CA ILE A 294 -30.30 35.71 -33.64
C ILE A 294 -30.80 36.24 -34.98
N GLY A 295 -30.37 37.44 -35.37
CA GLY A 295 -30.54 38.00 -36.70
C GLY A 295 -29.23 38.60 -37.19
N THR A 296 -28.70 38.02 -38.27
CA THR A 296 -27.58 38.47 -39.09
C THR A 296 -27.94 39.74 -39.86
N ASP A 297 -27.02 40.70 -39.97
CA ASP A 297 -26.80 41.44 -41.23
C ASP A 297 -25.49 42.26 -41.18
N GLU A 298 -24.81 42.26 -42.34
CA GLU A 298 -23.55 42.90 -42.64
C GLU A 298 -23.68 44.44 -42.75
N SER A 299 -22.62 45.18 -42.38
CA SER A 299 -22.00 46.23 -43.24
C SER A 299 -21.02 47.13 -42.48
N GLY A 300 -19.91 47.48 -43.16
CA GLY A 300 -19.44 48.87 -43.16
C GLY A 300 -18.25 49.27 -42.28
N ALA A 301 -17.04 48.95 -42.75
CA ALA A 301 -15.89 49.86 -42.92
C ALA A 301 -15.43 50.81 -41.78
N ALA A 302 -14.16 50.61 -41.35
CA ALA A 302 -13.01 51.51 -41.61
C ALA A 302 -12.09 51.82 -40.41
N ASN A 303 -10.81 51.47 -40.62
CA ASN A 303 -9.56 52.13 -40.22
C ASN A 303 -9.07 52.17 -38.75
N GLY A 304 -7.89 51.56 -38.56
CA GLY A 304 -6.95 51.95 -37.50
C GLY A 304 -5.82 50.93 -37.27
N ARG A 305 -4.75 50.99 -38.09
CA ARG A 305 -3.53 50.17 -37.99
C ARG A 305 -2.76 50.41 -36.68
N ALA A 306 -2.23 49.36 -36.06
CA ALA A 306 -0.80 49.21 -35.72
C ALA A 306 -0.51 47.76 -35.28
N ALA A 307 0.52 47.17 -35.91
CA ALA A 307 0.94 45.78 -35.81
C ALA A 307 1.87 45.50 -34.61
N GLY A 308 1.94 44.23 -34.23
CA GLY A 308 2.93 43.69 -33.29
C GLY A 308 2.63 42.22 -32.99
N ASP A 309 2.99 41.34 -33.93
CA ASP A 309 2.85 39.88 -33.87
C ASP A 309 3.69 39.26 -32.73
N ILE A 310 3.06 38.38 -31.94
CA ILE A 310 3.71 37.19 -31.36
C ILE A 310 2.71 36.03 -31.50
N GLU A 311 3.04 35.09 -32.39
CA GLU A 311 2.28 33.87 -32.66
C GLU A 311 2.16 33.00 -31.41
N GLY A 312 0.93 32.82 -30.91
CA GLY A 312 0.56 31.78 -29.97
C GLY A 312 -0.06 30.61 -30.73
N GLY A 313 0.65 29.48 -30.80
CA GLY A 313 0.14 28.24 -31.38
C GLY A 313 -1.03 27.70 -30.55
N SER A 314 -2.20 27.65 -31.18
CA SER A 314 -3.45 27.09 -30.67
C SER A 314 -3.37 25.55 -30.57
N GLY A 315 -3.47 25.01 -29.36
CA GLY A 315 -3.80 23.61 -29.10
C GLY A 315 -5.23 23.53 -28.58
N THR A 316 -6.13 22.98 -29.38
CA THR A 316 -7.56 22.82 -29.11
C THR A 316 -7.82 21.71 -28.09
N HIS A 317 -8.25 22.07 -26.88
CA HIS A 317 -9.08 21.24 -26.00
C HIS A 317 -9.89 22.19 -25.11
N ASP A 318 -11.14 22.46 -25.49
CA ASP A 318 -12.00 23.41 -24.77
C ASP A 318 -13.42 22.87 -24.63
N GLY A 319 -14.02 23.08 -23.45
CA GLY A 319 -15.45 22.90 -23.22
C GLY A 319 -15.89 22.82 -21.76
N ALA A 320 -15.38 21.85 -20.98
CA ALA A 320 -15.91 21.55 -19.64
C ALA A 320 -14.92 21.80 -18.48
N ASP A 321 -13.63 21.50 -18.66
CA ASP A 321 -12.64 21.59 -17.58
C ASP A 321 -12.21 23.03 -17.24
N GLY A 322 -12.23 23.95 -18.21
CA GLY A 322 -11.84 25.35 -17.99
C GLY A 322 -12.76 26.09 -17.01
N GLY A 323 -14.07 25.84 -17.07
CA GLY A 323 -15.04 26.49 -16.19
C GLY A 323 -14.92 26.05 -14.73
N ILE A 324 -14.63 24.76 -14.49
CA ILE A 324 -14.42 24.22 -13.13
C ILE A 324 -13.13 24.78 -12.54
N TYR A 325 -12.06 24.86 -13.34
CA TYR A 325 -10.79 25.44 -12.91
C TYR A 325 -10.94 26.88 -12.47
N ASP A 326 -11.55 27.73 -13.31
CA ASP A 326 -11.69 29.15 -13.02
C ASP A 326 -12.59 29.41 -11.79
N ALA A 327 -13.67 28.66 -11.64
CA ALA A 327 -14.53 28.73 -10.46
C ALA A 327 -13.77 28.32 -9.18
N THR A 328 -13.08 27.19 -9.19
CA THR A 328 -12.30 26.70 -8.05
C THR A 328 -11.17 27.67 -7.70
N ARG A 329 -10.48 28.19 -8.72
CA ARG A 329 -9.41 29.18 -8.55
C ARG A 329 -9.91 30.46 -7.89
N GLN A 330 -11.09 30.95 -8.25
CA GLN A 330 -11.66 32.14 -7.63
C GLN A 330 -11.94 31.91 -6.14
N VAL A 331 -12.60 30.79 -5.80
CA VAL A 331 -12.85 30.40 -4.40
C VAL A 331 -11.55 30.27 -3.63
N PHE A 332 -10.53 29.65 -4.23
CA PHE A 332 -9.20 29.50 -3.66
C PHE A 332 -8.56 30.87 -3.35
N ILE A 333 -8.51 31.78 -4.31
CA ILE A 333 -7.92 33.11 -4.12
C ILE A 333 -8.63 33.89 -3.01
N ASP A 334 -9.95 33.73 -2.91
CA ASP A 334 -10.79 34.40 -1.92
C ASP A 334 -10.57 33.82 -0.50
N SER A 335 -10.22 32.53 -0.37
CA SER A 335 -9.94 31.88 0.92
C SER A 335 -8.53 32.18 1.50
N LEU A 336 -7.57 32.56 0.64
CA LEU A 336 -6.18 32.79 1.04
C LEU A 336 -6.02 33.96 2.02
N SER A 337 -5.13 33.78 3.00
CA SER A 337 -4.65 34.86 3.87
C SER A 337 -3.82 35.89 3.09
N PRO A 338 -3.59 37.12 3.61
CA PRO A 338 -2.76 38.11 2.94
C PRO A 338 -1.35 37.61 2.57
N LEU A 339 -0.71 36.83 3.46
CA LEU A 339 0.61 36.25 3.22
C LEU A 339 0.56 35.17 2.14
N GLN A 340 -0.45 34.29 2.19
CA GLN A 340 -0.64 33.24 1.18
C GLN A 340 -0.92 33.84 -0.21
N ARG A 341 -1.77 34.87 -0.28
CA ARG A 341 -2.07 35.59 -1.53
C ARG A 341 -0.83 36.27 -2.10
N ALA A 342 0.04 36.82 -1.24
CA ALA A 342 1.31 37.41 -1.66
C ALA A 342 2.29 36.37 -2.20
N LEU A 343 2.33 35.15 -1.63
CA LEU A 343 3.09 34.04 -2.21
C LEU A 343 2.50 33.59 -3.56
N TYR A 344 1.18 33.41 -3.62
CA TYR A 344 0.47 33.01 -4.84
C TYR A 344 0.69 33.99 -6.00
N GLY A 345 0.74 35.29 -5.73
CA GLY A 345 1.04 36.29 -6.76
C GLY A 345 2.48 36.29 -7.29
N ARG A 346 3.41 35.58 -6.63
CA ARG A 346 4.85 35.56 -6.99
C ARG A 346 5.30 34.26 -7.64
N ILE A 347 4.51 33.19 -7.54
CA ILE A 347 4.83 31.92 -8.19
C ILE A 347 4.67 32.05 -9.71
N PRO A 348 5.65 31.57 -10.51
CA PRO A 348 5.65 31.77 -11.96
C PRO A 348 4.79 30.76 -12.73
N PHE A 349 4.09 29.87 -12.03
CA PHE A 349 3.29 28.79 -12.60
C PHE A 349 1.91 28.75 -11.95
N ARG A 350 0.96 28.12 -12.65
CA ARG A 350 -0.40 27.88 -12.14
C ARG A 350 -0.41 26.67 -11.20
N LEU A 351 -1.21 26.76 -10.14
CA LEU A 351 -1.49 25.61 -9.29
C LEU A 351 -2.50 24.70 -9.97
N THR A 352 -2.34 23.40 -9.76
CA THR A 352 -3.30 22.38 -10.19
C THR A 352 -4.53 22.37 -9.26
N LEU A 353 -5.64 21.77 -9.71
CA LEU A 353 -6.88 21.67 -8.92
C LEU A 353 -6.66 20.95 -7.58
N ASP A 354 -5.94 19.84 -7.59
CA ASP A 354 -5.61 19.07 -6.39
C ASP A 354 -4.70 19.84 -5.42
N GLN A 355 -3.74 20.62 -5.93
CA GLN A 355 -2.93 21.51 -5.08
C GLN A 355 -3.80 22.57 -4.37
N MET A 356 -4.72 23.21 -5.10
CA MET A 356 -5.62 24.21 -4.52
C MET A 356 -6.55 23.59 -3.47
N ASN A 357 -7.15 22.44 -3.77
CA ASN A 357 -8.04 21.74 -2.85
C ASN A 357 -7.32 21.31 -1.57
N VAL A 358 -6.13 20.71 -1.68
CA VAL A 358 -5.33 20.30 -0.51
C VAL A 358 -4.93 21.49 0.36
N ILE A 359 -4.59 22.63 -0.24
CA ILE A 359 -4.29 23.85 0.52
C ILE A 359 -5.55 24.34 1.25
N MET A 360 -6.71 24.36 0.60
CA MET A 360 -7.97 24.74 1.24
C MET A 360 -8.37 23.81 2.37
N GLU A 361 -8.21 22.49 2.21
CA GLU A 361 -8.43 21.50 3.27
C GLU A 361 -7.56 21.77 4.50
N MET A 362 -6.27 22.02 4.29
CA MET A 362 -5.35 22.35 5.39
C MET A 362 -5.72 23.67 6.05
N ASP A 363 -6.10 24.69 5.28
CA ASP A 363 -6.48 25.99 5.81
C ASP A 363 -7.75 25.91 6.67
N ASP A 364 -8.75 25.13 6.26
CA ASP A 364 -9.99 24.92 7.03
C ASP A 364 -9.71 24.20 8.36
N ASP A 365 -8.90 23.14 8.33
CA ASP A 365 -8.48 22.42 9.54
C ASP A 365 -7.71 23.33 10.52
N LEU A 366 -6.74 24.09 9.99
CA LEU A 366 -5.95 25.02 10.80
C LEU A 366 -6.85 26.07 11.43
N ASP A 367 -7.69 26.73 10.63
CA ASP A 367 -8.62 27.75 11.10
C ASP A 367 -9.60 27.23 12.14
N ARG A 368 -10.14 26.03 11.95
CA ARG A 368 -11.00 25.37 12.93
C ARG A 368 -10.28 25.21 14.26
N GLY A 369 -9.06 24.69 14.23
CA GLY A 369 -8.25 24.52 15.45
C GLY A 369 -8.00 25.82 16.18
N TYR A 370 -7.69 26.91 15.46
CA TYR A 370 -7.52 28.23 16.07
C TYR A 370 -8.81 28.79 16.67
N ARG A 371 -9.94 28.71 15.95
CA ARG A 371 -11.24 29.20 16.43
C ARG A 371 -11.68 28.47 17.69
N GLU A 372 -11.55 27.13 17.73
CA GLU A 372 -11.89 26.35 18.93
C GLU A 372 -10.99 26.70 20.12
N ARG A 373 -9.69 26.95 19.90
CA ARG A 373 -8.78 27.42 20.95
C ARG A 373 -9.15 28.80 21.47
N GLU A 374 -9.51 29.73 20.60
CA GLU A 374 -9.96 31.06 21.03
C GLU A 374 -11.25 31.00 21.87
N LEU A 375 -12.19 30.12 21.50
CA LEU A 375 -13.40 29.88 22.28
C LEU A 375 -13.07 29.36 23.68
N VAL A 376 -12.22 28.33 23.78
CA VAL A 376 -11.78 27.78 25.08
C VAL A 376 -11.05 28.83 25.91
N ALA A 377 -10.14 29.61 25.33
CA ALA A 377 -9.40 30.65 26.04
C ALA A 377 -10.28 31.81 26.52
N ASN A 378 -11.37 32.12 25.80
CA ASN A 378 -12.33 33.14 26.21
C ASN A 378 -13.28 32.63 27.30
N ASP A 379 -13.69 31.38 27.25
CA ASP A 379 -14.48 30.73 28.31
C ASP A 379 -13.68 30.63 29.64
N GLU A 380 -12.37 30.36 29.56
CA GLU A 380 -11.47 30.32 30.73
C GLU A 380 -11.39 31.67 31.47
N LYS A 381 -11.53 32.79 30.76
CA LYS A 381 -11.57 34.13 31.39
C LYS A 381 -12.88 34.40 32.11
N ASN A 382 -13.97 33.70 31.77
CA ASN A 382 -15.31 33.95 32.30
C ASN A 382 -15.66 33.04 33.50
N ASP A 383 -15.17 31.80 33.57
CA ASP A 383 -15.51 30.82 34.62
C ASP A 383 -14.29 30.15 35.28
N ALA A 384 -13.37 30.97 35.82
CA ALA A 384 -12.14 30.50 36.47
C ALA A 384 -12.34 29.67 37.76
N ALA A 385 -13.55 29.62 38.33
CA ALA A 385 -13.81 29.06 39.66
C ALA A 385 -14.36 27.62 39.68
N GLU A 386 -14.99 27.10 38.62
CA GLU A 386 -15.77 25.84 38.71
C GLU A 386 -15.13 24.58 38.09
N ARG A 387 -14.09 24.67 37.25
CA ARG A 387 -13.65 23.51 36.43
C ARG A 387 -12.32 22.87 36.80
N ALA A 388 -11.97 22.83 38.08
CA ALA A 388 -10.77 22.10 38.56
C ALA A 388 -10.94 20.56 38.65
N LYS A 389 -12.10 20.00 38.25
CA LYS A 389 -12.41 18.56 38.44
C LYS A 389 -12.90 17.78 37.22
N ASN A 390 -13.20 18.40 36.08
CA ASN A 390 -13.62 17.68 34.88
C ASN A 390 -12.49 17.68 33.84
N GLU A 391 -12.18 16.49 33.30
CA GLU A 391 -11.27 16.33 32.17
C GLU A 391 -11.70 17.25 31.02
N ARG A 392 -10.76 18.05 30.53
CA ARG A 392 -11.00 19.07 29.49
C ARG A 392 -11.25 18.37 28.15
N PRO A 393 -12.29 18.74 27.39
CA PRO A 393 -12.49 18.16 26.07
C PRO A 393 -11.32 18.53 25.14
N PRO A 394 -10.80 17.60 24.34
CA PRO A 394 -9.69 17.86 23.43
C PRO A 394 -10.10 18.85 22.33
N VAL A 395 -9.27 19.86 22.09
CA VAL A 395 -9.49 20.89 21.05
C VAL A 395 -9.05 20.36 19.68
N PHE A 396 -9.74 20.76 18.61
CA PHE A 396 -9.39 20.31 17.26
C PHE A 396 -7.93 20.63 16.89
N THR A 397 -7.21 19.63 16.38
CA THR A 397 -5.90 19.84 15.75
C THR A 397 -5.76 19.08 14.45
N MET A 398 -5.43 19.80 13.37
CA MET A 398 -4.97 19.20 12.12
C MET A 398 -3.84 18.19 12.37
N ALA A 399 -4.03 16.97 11.89
CA ALA A 399 -2.97 15.98 11.81
C ALA A 399 -3.12 15.21 10.48
N ARG A 400 -2.31 15.58 9.49
CA ARG A 400 -2.55 15.22 8.09
C ARG A 400 -1.33 14.56 7.46
N LEU A 401 -1.57 13.54 6.65
CA LEU A 401 -0.60 12.92 5.77
C LEU A 401 -0.83 13.40 4.33
N LEU A 402 0.08 14.24 3.85
CA LEU A 402 0.12 14.71 2.48
C LEU A 402 0.93 13.74 1.62
N GLN A 403 0.24 13.02 0.74
CA GLN A 403 0.84 12.09 -0.20
C GLN A 403 0.87 12.69 -1.60
N GLY A 404 1.91 12.37 -2.35
CA GLY A 404 1.96 12.68 -3.76
C GLY A 404 3.30 12.28 -4.33
N ASP A 405 3.38 12.17 -5.65
CA ASP A 405 4.61 11.79 -6.33
C ASP A 405 5.72 12.86 -6.15
N VAL A 406 6.98 12.48 -6.38
CA VAL A 406 8.12 13.40 -6.35
C VAL A 406 7.87 14.54 -7.33
N GLY A 407 7.86 15.78 -6.85
CA GLY A 407 7.60 16.98 -7.67
C GLY A 407 6.13 17.35 -7.86
N SER A 408 5.18 16.71 -7.15
CA SER A 408 3.76 17.11 -7.16
C SER A 408 3.44 18.43 -6.44
N GLY A 409 4.44 19.11 -5.85
CA GLY A 409 4.25 20.38 -5.15
C GLY A 409 4.01 20.27 -3.64
N LYS A 410 4.28 19.11 -3.00
CA LYS A 410 4.11 18.91 -1.55
C LYS A 410 4.74 20.01 -0.68
N THR A 411 6.00 20.37 -0.96
CA THR A 411 6.72 21.42 -0.21
C THR A 411 6.04 22.79 -0.35
N LEU A 412 5.49 23.10 -1.52
CA LEU A 412 4.75 24.34 -1.73
C LEU A 412 3.48 24.36 -0.89
N ALA A 413 2.70 23.27 -0.91
CA ALA A 413 1.51 23.13 -0.08
C ALA A 413 1.83 23.28 1.42
N ALA A 414 2.94 22.70 1.90
CA ALA A 414 3.40 22.88 3.26
C ALA A 414 3.79 24.34 3.59
N PHE A 415 4.38 25.08 2.65
CA PHE A 415 4.64 26.52 2.85
C PHE A 415 3.35 27.33 2.93
N PHE A 416 2.31 27.00 2.16
CA PHE A 416 0.98 27.63 2.31
C PHE A 416 0.41 27.39 3.72
N ALA A 417 0.51 26.17 4.26
CA ALA A 417 0.08 25.87 5.62
C ALA A 417 0.90 26.65 6.69
N CYS A 418 2.21 26.76 6.52
CA CYS A 418 3.05 27.59 7.39
C CYS A 418 2.63 29.06 7.36
N LEU A 419 2.35 29.63 6.18
CA LEU A 419 1.89 31.01 6.05
C LEU A 419 0.52 31.24 6.70
N ARG A 420 -0.37 30.25 6.67
CA ARG A 420 -1.65 30.29 7.40
C ARG A 420 -1.42 30.38 8.90
N VAL A 421 -0.57 29.51 9.46
CA VAL A 421 -0.19 29.51 10.88
C VAL A 421 0.46 30.83 11.31
N ILE A 422 1.34 31.39 10.48
CA ILE A 422 1.98 32.69 10.77
C ILE A 422 0.97 33.83 10.73
N SER A 423 -0.09 33.73 9.90
CA SER A 423 -1.20 34.70 9.91
C SER A 423 -1.94 34.70 11.25
N TRP A 424 -1.93 33.56 11.96
CA TRP A 424 -2.40 33.41 13.34
C TRP A 424 -1.33 33.69 14.41
N LYS A 425 -0.16 34.22 14.02
CA LYS A 425 0.99 34.55 14.88
C LYS A 425 1.71 33.35 15.51
N GLY A 426 1.48 32.14 15.01
CA GLY A 426 2.19 30.93 15.45
C GLY A 426 3.55 30.75 14.77
N GLN A 427 4.45 29.99 15.42
CA GLN A 427 5.71 29.53 14.84
C GLN A 427 5.57 28.14 14.22
N CYS A 428 6.35 27.87 13.18
CA CYS A 428 6.39 26.60 12.47
C CYS A 428 7.77 25.93 12.59
N ALA A 429 7.77 24.59 12.69
CA ALA A 429 8.96 23.77 12.56
C ALA A 429 8.84 22.89 11.31
N PHE A 430 9.87 22.88 10.46
CA PHE A 430 9.94 22.05 9.26
C PHE A 430 11.13 21.10 9.38
N MET A 431 10.85 19.81 9.48
CA MET A 431 11.84 18.78 9.67
C MET A 431 12.07 17.98 8.39
N ALA A 432 13.33 17.72 8.07
CA ALA A 432 13.75 16.86 6.97
C ALA A 432 14.72 15.76 7.46
N PRO A 433 14.82 14.61 6.77
CA PRO A 433 15.56 13.43 7.25
C PRO A 433 17.07 13.61 7.27
N THR A 434 17.60 14.45 6.39
CA THR A 434 19.03 14.71 6.28
C THR A 434 19.32 16.20 6.32
N GLU A 435 20.55 16.55 6.71
CA GLU A 435 21.00 17.94 6.69
C GLU A 435 20.94 18.54 5.29
N LEU A 436 21.25 17.77 4.25
CA LEU A 436 21.17 18.23 2.87
C LEU A 436 19.74 18.62 2.47
N LEU A 437 18.76 17.76 2.74
CA LEU A 437 17.35 18.04 2.46
C LEU A 437 16.84 19.23 3.28
N ALA A 438 17.22 19.31 4.57
CA ALA A 438 16.85 20.43 5.41
C ALA A 438 17.42 21.76 4.87
N ARG A 439 18.66 21.75 4.37
CA ARG A 439 19.31 22.92 3.78
C ARG A 439 18.62 23.35 2.49
N GLN A 440 18.28 22.40 1.63
CA GLN A 440 17.53 22.66 0.39
C GLN A 440 16.16 23.30 0.68
N HIS A 441 15.43 22.78 1.67
CA HIS A 441 14.16 23.37 2.12
C HIS A 441 14.36 24.77 2.69
N ALA A 442 15.43 25.00 3.46
CA ALA A 442 15.76 26.31 4.01
C ALA A 442 16.10 27.34 2.92
N GLU A 443 16.86 26.96 1.89
CA GLU A 443 17.17 27.81 0.75
C GLU A 443 15.92 28.15 -0.07
N ASN A 444 15.07 27.17 -0.33
CA ASN A 444 13.80 27.38 -1.03
C ASN A 444 12.85 28.27 -0.22
N ALA A 445 12.70 28.02 1.08
CA ALA A 445 11.90 28.86 1.97
C ALA A 445 12.46 30.29 2.04
N SER A 446 13.78 30.46 2.13
CA SER A 446 14.41 31.79 2.12
C SER A 446 14.12 32.52 0.80
N ARG A 447 14.27 31.86 -0.35
CA ARG A 447 13.99 32.44 -1.67
C ARG A 447 12.53 32.86 -1.84
N MET A 448 11.59 32.05 -1.36
CA MET A 448 10.15 32.25 -1.59
C MET A 448 9.47 33.11 -0.51
N LEU A 449 9.86 32.95 0.75
CA LEU A 449 9.15 33.50 1.91
C LEU A 449 9.83 34.73 2.53
N ALA A 450 11.16 34.83 2.49
CA ALA A 450 11.85 36.02 3.02
C ALA A 450 11.42 37.34 2.34
N PRO A 451 11.15 37.38 1.01
CA PRO A 451 10.62 38.58 0.35
C PRO A 451 9.21 38.99 0.81
N LEU A 452 8.52 38.16 1.59
CA LEU A 452 7.23 38.44 2.22
C LEU A 452 7.37 38.95 3.66
N GLY A 453 8.61 39.11 4.16
CA GLY A 453 8.91 39.49 5.53
C GLY A 453 8.96 38.33 6.53
N ILE A 454 8.93 37.08 6.05
CA ILE A 454 8.97 35.88 6.90
C ILE A 454 10.41 35.57 7.33
N ARG A 455 10.60 35.38 8.63
CA ARG A 455 11.90 35.13 9.25
C ARG A 455 12.15 33.62 9.32
N VAL A 456 12.96 33.12 8.38
CA VAL A 456 13.33 31.70 8.28
C VAL A 456 14.70 31.47 8.92
N ALA A 457 14.82 30.42 9.73
CA ALA A 457 16.09 30.00 10.34
C ALA A 457 16.41 28.54 9.99
N PHE A 458 17.70 28.22 9.90
CA PHE A 458 18.19 26.86 9.65
C PHE A 458 18.91 26.30 10.89
N LEU A 459 18.55 25.09 11.33
CA LEU A 459 19.10 24.47 12.53
C LEU A 459 19.38 22.97 12.36
N THR A 460 20.65 22.58 12.49
CA THR A 460 21.09 21.17 12.49
C THR A 460 22.00 20.87 13.69
N GLY A 461 22.41 19.61 13.84
CA GLY A 461 23.38 19.20 14.87
C GLY A 461 24.77 19.81 14.68
N ASN A 462 25.13 20.17 13.44
CA ASN A 462 26.46 20.61 13.04
C ASN A 462 26.66 22.15 13.10
N VAL A 463 25.66 22.91 13.55
CA VAL A 463 25.77 24.37 13.66
C VAL A 463 26.73 24.77 14.78
N LYS A 464 27.71 25.64 14.47
CA LYS A 464 28.71 26.16 15.44
C LYS A 464 28.04 26.71 16.71
N ALA A 465 28.65 26.43 17.87
CA ALA A 465 28.08 26.70 19.19
C ALA A 465 27.66 28.17 19.41
N SER A 466 28.43 29.15 18.92
CA SER A 466 28.12 30.58 19.08
C SER A 466 26.89 31.00 18.28
N GLY A 467 26.79 30.58 17.01
CA GLY A 467 25.62 30.84 16.16
C GLY A 467 24.37 30.11 16.62
N ARG A 468 24.54 28.88 17.14
CA ARG A 468 23.44 28.08 17.70
C ARG A 468 22.81 28.78 18.91
N SER A 469 23.61 29.25 19.87
CA SER A 469 23.10 29.89 21.09
C SER A 469 22.20 31.10 20.79
N GLU A 470 22.64 31.97 19.87
CA GLU A 470 21.85 33.14 19.48
C GLU A 470 20.56 32.74 18.76
N LEU A 471 20.62 31.77 17.84
CA LEU A 471 19.43 31.27 17.13
C LEU A 471 18.38 30.72 18.10
N LEU A 472 18.80 29.94 19.10
CA LEU A 472 17.88 29.40 20.12
C LEU A 472 17.25 30.51 20.98
N LYS A 473 18.02 31.56 21.30
CA LYS A 473 17.51 32.74 22.01
C LYS A 473 16.46 33.48 21.18
N GLN A 474 16.71 33.68 19.89
CA GLN A 474 15.76 34.34 18.98
C GLN A 474 14.50 33.49 18.75
N LEU A 475 14.64 32.16 18.67
CA LEU A 475 13.51 31.23 18.53
C LEU A 475 12.59 31.29 19.75
N LYS A 476 13.18 31.24 20.95
CA LYS A 476 12.46 31.36 22.23
C LYS A 476 11.80 32.73 22.40
N ALA A 477 12.38 33.78 21.82
CA ALA A 477 11.82 35.13 21.86
C ALA A 477 10.69 35.37 20.84
N GLY A 478 10.38 34.40 19.96
CA GLY A 478 9.37 34.57 18.91
C GLY A 478 9.86 35.38 17.71
N ASN A 479 11.18 35.54 17.55
CA ASN A 479 11.78 36.33 16.46
C ASN A 479 12.04 35.52 15.19
N ILE A 480 11.65 34.24 15.17
CA ILE A 480 11.78 33.32 14.04
C ILE A 480 10.39 32.75 13.77
N ASP A 481 9.90 32.87 12.54
CA ASP A 481 8.57 32.41 12.15
C ASP A 481 8.60 30.94 11.72
N ILE A 482 9.65 30.55 10.99
CA ILE A 482 9.85 29.17 10.52
C ILE A 482 11.28 28.72 10.84
N VAL A 483 11.42 27.59 11.55
CA VAL A 483 12.72 26.92 11.70
C VAL A 483 12.74 25.64 10.86
N ILE A 484 13.78 25.48 10.05
CA ILE A 484 13.97 24.35 9.15
C ILE A 484 15.22 23.58 9.57
N GLY A 485 15.13 22.26 9.68
CA GLY A 485 16.22 21.49 10.29
C GLY A 485 16.04 19.98 10.24
N THR A 486 16.95 19.29 10.93
CA THR A 486 16.87 17.84 11.14
C THR A 486 16.17 17.54 12.47
N HIS A 487 16.25 16.29 12.95
CA HIS A 487 15.72 15.88 14.26
C HIS A 487 16.20 16.76 15.43
N ALA A 488 17.29 17.51 15.27
CA ALA A 488 17.80 18.48 16.25
C ALA A 488 16.76 19.53 16.69
N LEU A 489 15.76 19.85 15.86
CA LEU A 489 14.68 20.78 16.19
C LEU A 489 13.89 20.37 17.45
N PHE A 490 13.80 19.08 17.72
CA PHE A 490 13.02 18.54 18.83
C PHE A 490 13.85 18.14 20.05
N SER A 491 15.16 18.41 20.05
CA SER A 491 16.02 18.24 21.23
C SER A 491 15.59 19.16 22.40
N GLU A 492 15.85 18.76 23.65
CA GLU A 492 15.43 19.50 24.84
C GLU A 492 15.90 20.97 24.88
N ALA A 493 17.07 21.25 24.31
CA ALA A 493 17.66 22.59 24.30
C ALA A 493 16.93 23.61 23.40
N VAL A 494 16.13 23.14 22.44
CA VAL A 494 15.43 24.03 21.50
C VAL A 494 14.09 24.43 22.10
N GLN A 495 13.91 25.70 22.43
CA GLN A 495 12.66 26.22 23.00
C GLN A 495 12.00 27.19 22.02
N TYR A 496 10.69 27.07 21.91
CA TYR A 496 9.85 27.90 21.05
C TYR A 496 9.04 28.87 21.92
N ASN A 497 8.70 30.02 21.37
CA ASN A 497 7.74 30.93 21.99
C ASN A 497 6.31 30.39 21.83
N ASP A 498 5.95 29.97 20.62
CA ASP A 498 4.61 29.46 20.31
C ASP A 498 4.63 28.50 19.11
N LEU A 499 5.04 27.25 19.32
CA LEU A 499 5.10 26.25 18.24
C LEU A 499 3.70 25.71 17.94
N GLN A 500 3.18 25.99 16.74
CA GLN A 500 1.81 25.66 16.35
C GLN A 500 1.70 24.62 15.24
N LEU A 501 2.71 24.50 14.39
CA LEU A 501 2.77 23.51 13.31
C LEU A 501 4.13 22.82 13.24
N ALA A 502 4.13 21.49 13.15
CA ALA A 502 5.27 20.69 12.73
C ALA A 502 5.00 20.07 11.36
N VAL A 503 5.88 20.35 10.41
CA VAL A 503 5.95 19.69 9.11
C VAL A 503 7.07 18.66 9.13
N ILE A 504 6.79 17.42 8.72
CA ILE A 504 7.76 16.33 8.66
C ILE A 504 7.82 15.81 7.22
N ASP A 505 8.97 15.96 6.56
CA ASP A 505 9.22 15.42 5.23
C ASP A 505 9.82 14.00 5.30
N GLU A 506 9.42 13.11 4.39
CA GLU A 506 9.83 11.70 4.29
C GLU A 506 9.73 10.90 5.60
N GLN A 507 8.49 10.76 6.09
CA GLN A 507 8.17 10.16 7.39
C GLN A 507 8.73 8.75 7.65
N HIS A 508 9.03 7.96 6.62
CA HIS A 508 9.42 6.54 6.76
C HIS A 508 10.85 6.35 7.29
N ARG A 509 11.66 7.41 7.37
CA ARG A 509 12.99 7.40 8.01
C ARG A 509 12.95 7.68 9.52
N PHE A 510 11.78 8.00 10.08
CA PHE A 510 11.64 8.48 11.45
C PHE A 510 10.89 7.51 12.36
N GLY A 511 11.50 7.20 13.51
CA GLY A 511 10.94 6.25 14.49
C GLY A 511 9.77 6.83 15.28
N VAL A 512 8.93 5.96 15.82
CA VAL A 512 7.69 6.33 16.55
C VAL A 512 7.94 7.13 17.83
N LEU A 513 9.05 6.84 18.52
CA LEU A 513 9.48 7.59 19.71
C LEU A 513 9.75 9.07 19.41
N GLN A 514 10.17 9.39 18.17
CA GLN A 514 10.44 10.77 17.78
C GLN A 514 9.14 11.56 17.55
N ARG A 515 8.06 10.90 17.09
CA ARG A 515 6.74 11.54 16.95
C ARG A 515 6.14 11.93 18.30
N GLN A 516 6.29 11.08 19.31
CA GLN A 516 5.86 11.40 20.67
C GLN A 516 6.64 12.59 21.24
N ALA A 517 7.96 12.65 21.01
CA ALA A 517 8.78 13.80 21.45
C ALA A 517 8.33 15.12 20.81
N ILE A 518 7.92 15.11 19.54
CA ILE A 518 7.37 16.29 18.83
C ILE A 518 6.08 16.77 19.51
N ILE A 519 5.15 15.86 19.78
CA ILE A 519 3.86 16.15 20.41
C ILE A 519 4.05 16.63 21.85
N GLU A 520 4.91 15.97 22.62
CA GLU A 520 5.24 16.37 24.00
C GLU A 520 5.88 17.75 24.08
N LYS A 521 6.68 18.12 23.09
CA LYS A 521 7.36 19.41 23.07
C LYS A 521 6.39 20.57 22.85
N GLY A 522 5.38 20.37 22.00
CA GLY A 522 4.27 21.33 21.87
C GLY A 522 3.50 21.48 23.19
N ARG A 523 3.31 20.39 23.95
CA ARG A 523 2.57 20.38 25.23
C ARG A 523 3.27 21.07 26.40
N LYS A 524 4.60 21.28 26.34
CA LYS A 524 5.43 21.78 27.46
C LYS A 524 5.73 23.29 27.42
N ILE A 525 5.12 24.06 26.51
CA ILE A 525 5.42 25.50 26.34
C ILE A 525 4.57 26.35 27.31
N GLU A 526 5.23 27.08 28.23
CA GLU A 526 4.63 27.78 29.39
C GLU A 526 3.63 28.92 29.07
N HIS A 527 3.43 29.29 27.81
CA HIS A 527 2.55 30.39 27.40
C HIS A 527 1.62 30.08 26.22
N THR A 528 1.60 28.82 25.77
CA THR A 528 0.72 28.40 24.68
C THR A 528 -0.56 27.80 25.27
N SER A 529 -1.71 28.36 24.93
CA SER A 529 -3.05 27.81 25.26
C SER A 529 -3.37 26.50 24.52
N SER A 530 -2.37 25.80 23.95
CA SER A 530 -2.56 24.69 23.02
C SER A 530 -2.29 23.34 23.68
N TYR A 531 -3.32 22.51 23.68
CA TYR A 531 -3.35 21.15 24.18
C TYR A 531 -2.66 20.13 23.24
N THR A 532 -2.39 20.51 21.97
CA THR A 532 -1.76 19.64 20.96
C THR A 532 -1.30 20.44 19.74
N LEU A 533 -0.17 20.03 19.15
CA LEU A 533 0.48 20.65 17.98
C LEU A 533 -0.21 20.24 16.67
N HIS A 534 -0.37 21.15 15.69
CA HIS A 534 -0.78 20.75 14.34
C HIS A 534 0.36 19.96 13.66
N LEU A 535 0.03 18.85 13.01
CA LEU A 535 0.99 17.97 12.39
C LEU A 535 0.71 17.81 10.90
N LEU A 536 1.72 18.08 10.06
CA LEU A 536 1.69 17.77 8.63
C LEU A 536 2.84 16.82 8.31
N MET A 537 2.52 15.60 7.92
CA MET A 537 3.50 14.63 7.45
C MET A 537 3.43 14.52 5.94
N MET A 538 4.59 14.44 5.28
CA MET A 538 4.69 14.32 3.84
C MET A 538 5.38 13.01 3.47
N SER A 539 4.93 12.38 2.40
CA SER A 539 5.55 11.18 1.84
C SER A 539 5.68 11.31 0.33
N ALA A 540 6.88 11.06 -0.20
CA ALA A 540 7.07 11.00 -1.65
C ALA A 540 6.66 9.66 -2.27
N THR A 541 6.64 8.59 -1.47
CA THR A 541 6.03 7.32 -1.86
C THR A 541 4.55 7.34 -1.49
N PRO A 542 3.64 7.25 -2.48
CA PRO A 542 2.25 6.99 -2.21
C PRO A 542 2.11 5.74 -1.35
N ILE A 543 1.26 5.80 -0.33
CA ILE A 543 0.99 4.65 0.52
C ILE A 543 -0.34 4.07 0.05
N PRO A 544 -0.44 2.74 -0.14
CA PRO A 544 -1.71 2.14 -0.53
C PRO A 544 -2.80 2.55 0.44
N GLN A 545 -3.98 2.86 -0.09
CA GLN A 545 -5.12 3.36 0.69
C GLN A 545 -5.42 2.48 1.91
N THR A 546 -5.45 1.15 1.72
CA THR A 546 -5.71 0.20 2.81
C THR A 546 -4.65 0.23 3.91
N LEU A 547 -3.39 0.49 3.57
CA LEU A 547 -2.31 0.67 4.56
C LEU A 547 -2.39 2.04 5.25
N ALA A 548 -2.76 3.09 4.51
CA ALA A 548 -2.95 4.42 5.08
C ALA A 548 -4.07 4.42 6.14
N LEU A 549 -5.20 3.76 5.88
CA LEU A 549 -6.33 3.67 6.81
C LEU A 549 -6.06 2.83 8.06
N THR A 550 -4.97 2.06 8.08
CA THR A 550 -4.63 1.14 9.17
C THR A 550 -3.42 1.65 9.96
N ALA A 551 -2.26 1.78 9.31
CA ALA A 551 -1.00 2.20 9.94
C ALA A 551 -0.98 3.69 10.29
N PHE A 552 -1.76 4.50 9.56
CA PHE A 552 -1.87 5.95 9.72
C PHE A 552 -3.32 6.37 9.92
N GLY A 553 -4.18 5.44 10.33
CA GLY A 553 -5.62 5.64 10.35
C GLY A 553 -6.09 6.76 11.27
N ASP A 554 -5.22 7.22 12.17
CA ASP A 554 -5.46 8.41 12.95
C ASP A 554 -5.41 9.66 12.07
N LEU A 555 -4.53 9.74 11.06
CA LEU A 555 -4.31 10.88 10.14
C LEU A 555 -5.40 11.06 9.08
N ASP A 556 -5.72 12.32 8.80
CA ASP A 556 -6.39 12.71 7.57
C ASP A 556 -5.41 12.56 6.40
N VAL A 557 -5.85 12.06 5.25
CA VAL A 557 -4.97 11.83 4.11
C VAL A 557 -5.37 12.77 2.98
N SER A 558 -4.44 13.63 2.55
CA SER A 558 -4.58 14.44 1.34
C SER A 558 -3.70 13.85 0.25
N ILE A 559 -4.21 13.81 -0.98
CA ILE A 559 -3.53 13.20 -2.12
C ILE A 559 -3.33 14.24 -3.23
N LEU A 560 -2.08 14.41 -3.68
CA LEU A 560 -1.69 15.15 -4.88
C LEU A 560 -1.37 14.13 -6.00
N ARG A 561 -2.27 14.01 -6.99
CA ARG A 561 -2.11 13.09 -8.13
C ARG A 561 -1.55 13.79 -9.36
N THR A 562 -1.94 15.03 -9.57
CA THR A 562 -1.66 15.78 -10.79
C THR A 562 -0.23 16.33 -10.74
N GLN A 563 0.54 16.05 -11.78
CA GLN A 563 1.85 16.67 -11.94
C GLN A 563 1.69 18.10 -12.47
N PRO A 564 2.58 19.04 -12.11
CA PRO A 564 2.55 20.41 -12.65
C PRO A 564 2.63 20.43 -14.20
N GLU A 565 2.00 21.44 -14.81
CA GLU A 565 2.03 21.65 -16.27
C GLU A 565 3.47 21.75 -16.81
N GLY A 566 3.72 21.17 -17.99
CA GLY A 566 5.03 21.14 -18.66
C GLY A 566 5.86 19.86 -18.45
N ARG A 567 5.52 19.05 -17.43
CA ARG A 567 6.26 17.82 -17.11
C ARG A 567 5.89 16.66 -18.04
N LYS A 568 6.90 16.02 -18.64
CA LYS A 568 6.73 14.82 -19.47
C LYS A 568 6.97 13.54 -18.66
N ALA A 569 6.16 12.52 -18.92
CA ALA A 569 6.31 11.20 -18.31
C ALA A 569 7.68 10.57 -18.65
N VAL A 570 8.34 9.98 -17.65
CA VAL A 570 9.64 9.32 -17.81
C VAL A 570 9.46 8.01 -18.59
N LYS A 571 10.13 7.88 -19.74
CA LYS A 571 10.10 6.65 -20.54
C LYS A 571 11.00 5.60 -19.91
N THR A 572 10.41 4.47 -19.51
CA THR A 572 11.13 3.40 -18.80
C THR A 572 11.43 2.23 -19.74
N TYR A 573 12.70 1.80 -19.79
CA TYR A 573 13.19 0.70 -20.62
C TYR A 573 13.81 -0.40 -19.75
N LEU A 574 13.48 -1.65 -20.05
CA LEU A 574 14.09 -2.82 -19.43
C LEU A 574 15.25 -3.31 -20.30
N VAL A 575 16.43 -3.44 -19.71
CA VAL A 575 17.67 -3.81 -20.40
C VAL A 575 18.23 -5.05 -19.74
N ARG A 576 18.37 -6.13 -20.50
CA ARG A 576 19.00 -7.36 -19.99
C ARG A 576 20.51 -7.18 -19.90
N GLU A 577 21.11 -7.70 -18.83
CA GLU A 577 22.56 -7.77 -18.68
C GLU A 577 23.24 -8.39 -19.93
N GLY A 578 24.26 -7.71 -20.45
CA GLY A 578 24.93 -7.97 -21.73
C GLY A 578 24.42 -7.12 -22.91
N ASN A 579 23.39 -6.31 -22.72
CA ASN A 579 22.88 -5.34 -23.73
C ASN A 579 22.95 -3.88 -23.24
N GLU A 580 23.71 -3.58 -22.19
CA GLU A 580 23.82 -2.26 -21.57
C GLU A 580 24.41 -1.21 -22.52
N ALA A 581 25.24 -1.64 -23.47
CA ALA A 581 25.85 -0.77 -24.47
C ALA A 581 24.83 0.13 -25.20
N ASN A 582 23.63 -0.39 -25.48
CA ASN A 582 22.58 0.41 -26.12
C ASN A 582 22.00 1.48 -25.19
N ALA A 583 21.91 1.19 -23.89
CA ALA A 583 21.46 2.15 -22.89
C ALA A 583 22.51 3.25 -22.70
N TYR A 584 23.80 2.87 -22.59
CA TYR A 584 24.89 3.84 -22.45
C TYR A 584 25.02 4.76 -23.67
N GLU A 585 24.80 4.23 -24.87
CA GLU A 585 24.79 5.03 -26.09
C GLU A 585 23.58 5.96 -26.17
N ALA A 586 22.41 5.53 -25.68
CA ALA A 586 21.25 6.40 -25.56
C ALA A 586 21.52 7.55 -24.57
N VAL A 587 22.16 7.26 -23.44
CA VAL A 587 22.59 8.27 -22.46
C VAL A 587 23.62 9.23 -23.07
N ARG A 588 24.59 8.75 -23.88
CA ARG A 588 25.58 9.62 -24.53
C ARG A 588 24.92 10.74 -25.33
N LYS A 589 23.90 10.42 -26.12
CA LYS A 589 23.18 11.41 -26.94
C LYS A 589 22.56 12.53 -26.10
N GLU A 590 22.06 12.19 -24.92
CA GLU A 590 21.49 13.16 -23.99
C GLU A 590 22.58 14.01 -23.34
N LEU A 591 23.73 13.42 -22.98
CA LEU A 591 24.90 14.16 -22.49
C LEU A 591 25.46 15.12 -23.55
N GLU A 592 25.53 14.69 -24.81
CA GLU A 592 25.93 15.53 -25.96
C GLU A 592 24.96 16.70 -26.21
N ALA A 593 23.67 16.51 -25.88
CA ALA A 593 22.66 17.57 -25.91
C ALA A 593 22.78 18.55 -24.72
N GLY A 594 23.76 18.36 -23.83
CA GLY A 594 24.00 19.21 -22.66
C GLY A 594 23.21 18.80 -21.42
N HIS A 595 22.58 17.62 -21.42
CA HIS A 595 21.88 17.07 -20.25
C HIS A 595 22.83 16.29 -19.33
N GLN A 596 22.27 15.80 -18.23
CA GLN A 596 23.02 15.08 -17.19
C GLN A 596 22.39 13.72 -16.91
N ALA A 597 23.19 12.79 -16.38
CA ALA A 597 22.76 11.41 -16.13
C ALA A 597 23.15 10.88 -14.75
N TYR A 598 22.24 10.14 -14.14
CA TYR A 598 22.46 9.36 -12.93
C TYR A 598 22.76 7.89 -13.26
N PHE A 599 23.73 7.30 -12.58
CA PHE A 599 24.01 5.86 -12.58
C PHE A 599 23.91 5.33 -11.16
N VAL A 600 22.95 4.43 -10.90
CA VAL A 600 22.61 3.96 -9.56
C VAL A 600 22.94 2.48 -9.39
N TYR A 601 23.63 2.17 -8.29
CA TYR A 601 24.03 0.81 -7.92
C TYR A 601 23.44 0.39 -6.57
N PRO A 602 23.05 -0.88 -6.40
CA PRO A 602 22.51 -1.36 -5.13
C PRO A 602 23.59 -1.35 -4.05
N ALA A 603 23.20 -0.95 -2.84
CA ALA A 603 24.00 -1.24 -1.67
C ALA A 603 23.92 -2.75 -1.40
N ILE A 604 25.07 -3.44 -1.41
CA ILE A 604 25.19 -4.82 -0.90
C ILE A 604 24.98 -4.76 0.62
N GLU A 605 23.72 -4.82 1.05
CA GLU A 605 23.37 -5.20 2.42
C GLU A 605 23.46 -6.73 2.52
N GLY A 606 24.07 -7.21 3.60
CA GLY A 606 24.16 -8.64 3.86
C GLY A 606 22.74 -9.21 3.95
N ASP A 607 22.39 -10.10 3.03
CA ASP A 607 21.07 -10.72 2.94
C ASP A 607 20.76 -11.38 4.30
N GLY A 608 19.86 -10.77 5.08
CA GLY A 608 19.33 -11.30 6.33
C GLY A 608 18.35 -12.45 6.11
N ARG A 609 18.45 -13.14 4.98
CA ARG A 609 17.70 -14.38 4.74
C ARG A 609 18.45 -15.51 5.41
N GLN A 610 17.86 -15.96 6.52
CA GLN A 610 18.14 -17.23 7.14
C GLN A 610 18.02 -18.32 6.06
N THR A 611 19.16 -18.81 5.59
CA THR A 611 19.25 -19.95 4.70
C THR A 611 18.88 -21.19 5.50
N ASP A 612 17.62 -21.63 5.39
CA ASP A 612 17.30 -23.01 5.72
C ASP A 612 17.97 -23.90 4.67
N GLY A 613 18.94 -24.68 5.15
CA GLY A 613 19.78 -25.52 4.32
C GLY A 613 18.98 -26.59 3.58
N ASN A 614 19.25 -26.70 2.29
CA ASN A 614 19.44 -27.97 1.60
C ASN A 614 20.14 -27.68 0.27
N ASP A 615 21.47 -27.78 0.30
CA ASP A 615 22.24 -28.11 -0.89
C ASP A 615 21.87 -29.53 -1.28
N ASP A 616 21.30 -29.71 -2.47
CA ASP A 616 21.42 -30.91 -3.30
C ASP A 616 20.70 -30.63 -4.63
N ASN A 617 21.48 -30.29 -5.67
CA ASN A 617 21.27 -30.69 -7.07
C ASN A 617 22.33 -30.04 -7.96
N VAL A 618 23.54 -30.60 -7.92
CA VAL A 618 24.48 -30.54 -9.03
C VAL A 618 24.15 -31.73 -9.92
N GLU A 619 23.38 -31.51 -11.00
CA GLU A 619 23.35 -32.32 -12.23
C GLU A 619 22.11 -31.95 -13.07
N ALA A 620 22.24 -30.95 -13.95
CA ALA A 620 21.40 -30.78 -15.14
C ALA A 620 21.98 -29.69 -16.05
N ALA A 621 23.18 -29.93 -16.58
CA ALA A 621 23.78 -29.07 -17.60
C ALA A 621 24.37 -29.90 -18.74
N GLU A 622 23.61 -30.86 -19.27
CA GLU A 622 23.99 -31.63 -20.46
C GLU A 622 22.74 -32.19 -21.16
N ALA A 623 22.00 -31.35 -21.89
CA ALA A 623 21.10 -31.77 -22.97
C ALA A 623 20.46 -30.56 -23.68
N ALA A 624 21.14 -30.01 -24.68
CA ALA A 624 20.49 -29.36 -25.84
C ALA A 624 21.54 -29.03 -26.91
N HIS A 625 22.02 -30.06 -27.60
CA HIS A 625 22.55 -29.92 -28.94
C HIS A 625 21.55 -30.48 -29.95
N VAL A 626 21.65 -29.96 -31.16
CA VAL A 626 20.97 -30.32 -32.42
C VAL A 626 19.74 -29.46 -32.82
N ARG A 627 19.91 -28.83 -34.00
CA ARG A 627 18.98 -28.13 -34.93
C ARG A 627 18.93 -26.60 -34.71
N SER A 628 19.24 -25.74 -35.69
CA SER A 628 19.50 -25.91 -37.12
C SER A 628 20.44 -24.81 -37.64
N GLU A 629 21.43 -25.20 -38.43
CA GLU A 629 22.29 -24.34 -39.23
C GLU A 629 21.49 -23.74 -40.39
N ALA A 630 20.91 -22.54 -40.21
CA ALA A 630 20.36 -21.77 -41.33
C ALA A 630 20.39 -20.24 -41.11
N ASP A 631 20.43 -19.76 -39.86
CA ASP A 631 20.41 -18.30 -39.58
C ASP A 631 21.78 -17.69 -39.25
N ALA A 632 22.86 -18.45 -39.41
CA ALA A 632 24.21 -18.08 -38.95
C ALA A 632 24.95 -17.04 -39.81
N LYS A 633 24.35 -16.48 -40.87
CA LYS A 633 25.02 -15.52 -41.77
C LYS A 633 24.57 -14.06 -41.69
N ALA A 634 23.54 -13.75 -40.89
CA ALA A 634 23.08 -12.36 -40.69
C ALA A 634 23.44 -11.76 -39.30
N ALA A 635 23.89 -12.60 -38.36
CA ALA A 635 24.21 -12.20 -36.98
C ALA A 635 25.66 -11.69 -36.78
N ASP A 636 26.53 -11.84 -37.79
CA ASP A 636 27.98 -11.66 -37.64
C ASP A 636 28.44 -10.19 -37.77
N ALA A 637 27.59 -9.30 -38.29
CA ALA A 637 27.88 -7.86 -38.36
C ALA A 637 27.40 -7.06 -37.13
N LYS A 638 26.60 -7.67 -36.24
CA LYS A 638 26.15 -7.05 -34.97
C LYS A 638 26.95 -7.51 -33.75
N ARG A 639 27.58 -8.69 -33.80
CA ARG A 639 28.37 -9.25 -32.69
C ARG A 639 29.71 -8.55 -32.45
N THR A 640 30.29 -7.90 -33.45
CA THR A 640 31.60 -7.24 -33.36
C THR A 640 31.61 -5.90 -32.63
N ARG A 641 30.45 -5.33 -32.25
CA ARG A 641 30.38 -4.15 -31.38
C ARG A 641 30.13 -4.46 -29.89
N ASN A 642 29.55 -5.61 -29.57
CA ASN A 642 29.29 -6.00 -28.17
C ASN A 642 30.48 -6.71 -27.49
N ALA A 643 31.56 -7.00 -28.22
CA ALA A 643 32.70 -7.77 -27.72
C ALA A 643 33.68 -6.96 -26.84
N GLN A 644 33.44 -5.68 -26.61
CA GLN A 644 34.37 -4.77 -25.91
C GLN A 644 33.87 -4.26 -24.55
N PHE A 645 32.75 -4.78 -24.05
CA PHE A 645 32.22 -4.50 -22.70
C PHE A 645 32.55 -5.67 -21.77
N PRO A 646 33.48 -5.53 -20.82
CA PRO A 646 33.83 -6.63 -19.93
C PRO A 646 32.70 -6.90 -18.91
N LEU A 647 32.34 -8.18 -18.75
CA LEU A 647 31.60 -8.74 -17.61
C LEU A 647 32.45 -8.64 -16.31
N LEU A 648 32.85 -7.45 -15.89
CA LEU A 648 33.83 -7.27 -14.81
C LEU A 648 33.26 -7.30 -13.38
N TYR A 649 31.93 -7.25 -13.18
CA TYR A 649 31.37 -6.94 -11.86
C TYR A 649 30.48 -8.01 -11.22
N ALA A 650 30.70 -9.29 -11.54
CA ALA A 650 29.91 -10.38 -10.96
C ALA A 650 30.48 -11.02 -9.67
N LYS A 651 31.64 -10.55 -9.15
CA LYS A 651 32.37 -11.24 -8.06
C LYS A 651 32.68 -10.41 -6.81
N GLU A 652 32.33 -9.14 -6.75
CA GLU A 652 32.76 -8.28 -5.64
C GLU A 652 31.73 -8.17 -4.49
N LYS A 653 32.22 -8.30 -3.26
CA LYS A 653 31.40 -8.42 -2.03
C LYS A 653 30.97 -7.08 -1.41
N SER A 654 31.41 -5.92 -1.90
CA SER A 654 31.10 -4.61 -1.28
C SER A 654 30.55 -3.59 -2.27
N ALA A 655 29.45 -2.92 -1.88
CA ALA A 655 28.78 -1.89 -2.67
C ALA A 655 29.68 -0.74 -3.10
N ALA A 656 30.54 -0.27 -2.19
CA ALA A 656 31.47 0.83 -2.46
C ALA A 656 32.47 0.46 -3.57
N LYS A 657 33.00 -0.77 -3.54
CA LYS A 657 33.95 -1.25 -4.56
C LYS A 657 33.30 -1.43 -5.93
N ALA A 658 32.05 -1.91 -5.96
CA ALA A 658 31.28 -1.99 -7.20
C ALA A 658 31.03 -0.60 -7.82
N ALA A 659 30.68 0.40 -7.00
CA ALA A 659 30.46 1.76 -7.44
C ALA A 659 31.78 2.47 -7.86
N GLU A 660 32.88 2.27 -7.13
CA GLU A 660 34.22 2.76 -7.48
C GLU A 660 34.71 2.16 -8.81
N GLY A 661 34.59 0.85 -8.97
CA GLY A 661 34.99 0.15 -10.19
C GLY A 661 34.18 0.62 -11.39
N MET A 662 32.88 0.80 -11.23
CA MET A 662 32.03 1.27 -12.31
C MET A 662 32.22 2.75 -12.60
N PHE A 663 32.47 3.58 -11.58
CA PHE A 663 32.88 4.97 -11.80
C PHE A 663 34.12 5.04 -12.69
N ALA A 664 35.15 4.24 -12.41
CA ALA A 664 36.34 4.17 -13.26
C ALA A 664 35.99 3.70 -14.68
N PHE A 665 35.11 2.70 -14.82
CA PHE A 665 34.65 2.25 -16.14
C PHE A 665 33.91 3.36 -16.92
N LEU A 666 33.01 4.07 -16.26
CA LEU A 666 32.25 5.17 -16.84
C LEU A 666 33.18 6.33 -17.22
N SER A 667 34.09 6.74 -16.35
CA SER A 667 34.97 7.89 -16.60
C SER A 667 36.11 7.57 -17.58
N GLU A 668 36.65 6.35 -17.59
CA GLU A 668 37.81 6.03 -18.43
C GLU A 668 37.44 5.44 -19.79
N ARG A 669 36.31 4.73 -19.89
CA ARG A 669 35.96 3.96 -21.10
C ARG A 669 34.67 4.38 -21.77
N VAL A 670 33.63 4.69 -20.99
CA VAL A 670 32.32 5.02 -21.58
C VAL A 670 32.22 6.50 -21.89
N TYR A 671 32.48 7.37 -20.93
CA TYR A 671 32.29 8.82 -21.02
C TYR A 671 33.60 9.60 -20.72
N PRO A 672 34.74 9.30 -21.36
CA PRO A 672 36.00 10.03 -21.13
C PRO A 672 35.93 11.52 -21.48
N GLU A 673 34.94 11.92 -22.28
CA GLU A 673 34.72 13.31 -22.68
C GLU A 673 33.85 14.12 -21.70
N PHE A 674 33.27 13.50 -20.68
CA PHE A 674 32.37 14.14 -19.71
C PHE A 674 32.92 14.08 -18.29
N GLU A 675 32.64 15.13 -17.49
CA GLU A 675 33.01 15.15 -16.09
C GLU A 675 32.11 14.19 -15.30
N CYS A 676 32.74 13.19 -14.69
CA CYS A 676 32.09 12.16 -13.90
C CYS A 676 32.40 12.36 -12.42
N ALA A 677 31.46 12.07 -11.53
CA ALA A 677 31.70 12.00 -10.08
C ALA A 677 31.07 10.77 -9.43
N LEU A 678 31.57 10.40 -8.25
CA LEU A 678 31.13 9.24 -7.47
C LEU A 678 30.59 9.67 -6.10
N ILE A 679 29.42 9.16 -5.71
CA ILE A 679 28.87 9.30 -4.35
C ILE A 679 28.54 7.92 -3.75
N HIS A 680 29.12 7.64 -2.59
CA HIS A 680 28.80 6.45 -1.80
C HIS A 680 28.92 6.76 -0.30
N SER A 681 28.45 5.84 0.55
CA SER A 681 28.43 5.98 2.01
C SER A 681 29.78 6.27 2.68
N ARG A 682 30.92 6.04 2.00
CA ARG A 682 32.26 6.37 2.51
C ARG A 682 32.78 7.76 2.10
N VAL A 683 32.07 8.49 1.23
CA VAL A 683 32.44 9.88 0.90
C VAL A 683 32.00 10.75 2.08
N ASP A 684 32.85 11.66 2.52
CA ASP A 684 32.53 12.59 3.61
C ASP A 684 31.29 13.45 3.27
N GLU A 685 30.44 13.76 4.25
CA GLU A 685 29.19 14.50 4.01
C GLU A 685 29.43 15.88 3.37
N ASP A 686 30.48 16.60 3.75
CA ASP A 686 30.80 17.91 3.16
C ASP A 686 31.23 17.76 1.69
N GLU A 687 31.91 16.67 1.36
CA GLU A 687 32.29 16.35 -0.01
C GLU A 687 31.09 15.90 -0.85
N GLN A 688 30.18 15.10 -0.29
CA GLN A 688 28.92 14.72 -0.95
C GLN A 688 28.10 15.97 -1.31
N VAL A 689 27.96 16.92 -0.37
CA VAL A 689 27.26 18.19 -0.59
C VAL A 689 27.92 18.97 -1.73
N ARG A 690 29.25 19.04 -1.76
CA ARG A 690 29.99 19.71 -2.84
C ARG A 690 29.76 19.06 -4.20
N ILE A 691 29.88 17.74 -4.30
CA ILE A 691 29.67 16.99 -5.55
C ILE A 691 28.24 17.21 -6.06
N LEU A 692 27.24 17.11 -5.17
CA LEU A 692 25.84 17.32 -5.55
C LEU A 692 25.56 18.75 -6.01
N HIS A 693 26.17 19.75 -5.36
CA HIS A 693 26.08 21.14 -5.79
C HIS A 693 26.74 21.37 -7.16
N ASP A 694 27.89 20.74 -7.42
CA ASP A 694 28.60 20.87 -8.70
C ASP A 694 27.86 20.14 -9.83
N PHE A 695 27.22 19.02 -9.51
CA PHE A 695 26.28 18.34 -10.39
C PHE A 695 25.05 19.23 -10.65
N GLN A 696 24.42 19.84 -9.64
CA GLN A 696 23.29 20.75 -9.85
C GLN A 696 23.64 21.95 -10.74
N LYS A 697 24.89 22.45 -10.68
CA LYS A 697 25.39 23.54 -11.53
C LYS A 697 25.81 23.11 -12.93
N GLY A 698 25.67 21.83 -13.27
CA GLY A 698 26.05 21.28 -14.58
C GLY A 698 27.55 21.15 -14.81
N ARG A 699 28.39 21.30 -13.78
CA ARG A 699 29.85 21.11 -13.91
C ARG A 699 30.21 19.64 -14.06
N ILE A 700 29.42 18.76 -13.44
CA ILE A 700 29.51 17.31 -13.57
C ILE A 700 28.33 16.85 -14.41
N GLN A 701 28.55 16.07 -15.46
CA GLN A 701 27.48 15.58 -16.33
C GLN A 701 27.03 14.16 -15.96
N VAL A 702 27.91 13.34 -15.39
CA VAL A 702 27.60 11.96 -14.99
C VAL A 702 27.83 11.77 -13.50
N LEU A 703 26.80 11.34 -12.77
CA LEU A 703 26.89 11.02 -11.35
C LEU A 703 26.65 9.53 -11.12
N ALA A 704 27.73 8.81 -10.78
CA ALA A 704 27.64 7.45 -10.28
C ALA A 704 27.36 7.47 -8.77
N ALA A 705 26.34 6.77 -8.31
CA ALA A 705 26.11 6.64 -6.89
C ALA A 705 25.45 5.34 -6.46
N THR A 706 25.50 5.10 -5.16
CA THR A 706 24.73 4.04 -4.50
C THR A 706 23.39 4.58 -3.98
N THR A 707 22.87 4.04 -2.88
CA THR A 707 21.60 4.43 -2.23
C THR A 707 21.57 5.88 -1.71
N VAL A 708 22.64 6.65 -1.86
CA VAL A 708 22.74 8.07 -1.47
C VAL A 708 22.01 9.00 -2.44
N ILE A 709 21.62 8.56 -3.65
CA ILE A 709 20.72 9.35 -4.52
C ILE A 709 19.29 9.47 -3.94
N GLU A 710 18.96 8.73 -2.88
CA GLU A 710 17.74 8.96 -2.11
C GLU A 710 17.68 10.36 -1.47
N VAL A 711 18.78 11.13 -1.41
CA VAL A 711 18.88 12.38 -0.63
C VAL A 711 18.42 13.63 -1.39
N GLY A 712 17.28 13.58 -2.08
CA GLY A 712 16.49 14.81 -2.28
C GLY A 712 16.89 15.79 -3.39
N VAL A 713 18.10 15.72 -3.93
CA VAL A 713 18.63 16.79 -4.81
C VAL A 713 17.79 16.94 -6.09
N ASP A 714 17.40 18.18 -6.36
CA ASP A 714 16.65 18.58 -7.55
C ASP A 714 17.60 19.05 -8.65
N VAL A 715 17.67 18.31 -9.75
CA VAL A 715 18.48 18.63 -10.93
C VAL A 715 17.58 18.61 -12.17
N PRO A 716 16.99 19.75 -12.56
CA PRO A 716 16.06 19.82 -13.70
C PRO A 716 16.66 19.36 -15.03
N ASN A 717 17.97 19.53 -15.21
CA ASN A 717 18.71 19.15 -16.41
C ASN A 717 19.14 17.68 -16.44
N ALA A 718 18.83 16.89 -15.40
CA ALA A 718 19.08 15.45 -15.39
C ALA A 718 17.94 14.71 -16.12
N THR A 719 18.19 14.31 -17.37
CA THR A 719 17.19 13.63 -18.22
C THR A 719 17.31 12.11 -18.17
N CYS A 720 18.47 11.58 -17.79
CA CYS A 720 18.72 10.14 -17.79
C CYS A 720 18.99 9.56 -16.41
N ILE A 721 18.41 8.40 -16.13
CA ILE A 721 18.80 7.55 -15.00
C ILE A 721 19.00 6.11 -15.45
N VAL A 722 20.13 5.53 -15.08
CA VAL A 722 20.46 4.12 -15.31
C VAL A 722 20.52 3.45 -13.94
N ILE A 723 19.68 2.44 -13.72
CA ILE A 723 19.65 1.64 -12.49
C ILE A 723 20.22 0.26 -12.82
N GLU A 724 21.38 -0.01 -12.25
CA GLU A 724 22.12 -1.25 -12.43
C GLU A 724 21.65 -2.30 -11.43
N GLN A 725 21.59 -3.56 -11.86
CA GLN A 725 21.04 -4.66 -11.05
C GLN A 725 19.68 -4.29 -10.42
N ALA A 726 18.79 -3.72 -11.23
CA ALA A 726 17.48 -3.23 -10.83
C ALA A 726 16.62 -4.31 -10.12
N ASP A 727 16.89 -5.58 -10.40
CA ASP A 727 16.27 -6.74 -9.74
C ASP A 727 16.51 -6.81 -8.22
N ARG A 728 17.55 -6.13 -7.71
CA ARG A 728 17.89 -6.10 -6.29
C ARG A 728 17.17 -5.01 -5.50
N PHE A 729 16.53 -4.07 -6.17
CA PHE A 729 15.81 -2.98 -5.51
C PHE A 729 14.35 -3.36 -5.21
N GLY A 730 13.81 -2.78 -4.14
CA GLY A 730 12.36 -2.77 -3.89
C GLY A 730 11.63 -1.90 -4.91
N LEU A 731 10.36 -2.19 -5.19
CA LEU A 731 9.59 -1.44 -6.19
C LEU A 731 9.43 0.05 -5.79
N ALA A 732 9.20 0.34 -4.50
CA ALA A 732 9.16 1.70 -3.99
C ALA A 732 10.50 2.45 -4.18
N GLN A 733 11.64 1.79 -4.00
CA GLN A 733 12.97 2.40 -4.21
C GLN A 733 13.17 2.72 -5.70
N LEU A 734 12.85 1.77 -6.59
CA LEU A 734 12.91 1.99 -8.04
C LEU A 734 12.03 3.18 -8.45
N HIS A 735 10.85 3.32 -7.86
CA HIS A 735 9.97 4.46 -8.10
C HIS A 735 10.59 5.79 -7.66
N GLN A 736 11.14 5.86 -6.45
CA GLN A 736 11.81 7.06 -5.94
C GLN A 736 13.01 7.45 -6.81
N LEU A 737 13.82 6.48 -7.23
CA LEU A 737 14.96 6.69 -8.12
C LEU A 737 14.50 7.23 -9.48
N ARG A 738 13.47 6.61 -10.09
CA ARG A 738 12.87 7.09 -11.34
C ARG A 738 12.39 8.55 -11.24
N GLY A 739 11.81 8.93 -10.09
CA GLY A 739 11.34 10.30 -9.83
C GLY A 739 12.44 11.36 -9.69
N ARG A 740 13.72 10.97 -9.74
CA ARG A 740 14.87 11.90 -9.73
C ARG A 740 15.08 12.60 -11.07
N VAL A 741 14.61 12.01 -12.16
CA VAL A 741 14.68 12.59 -13.51
C VAL A 741 13.31 13.12 -13.94
N GLY A 742 13.27 13.85 -15.05
CA GLY A 742 12.02 14.40 -15.59
C GLY A 742 11.51 15.58 -14.81
N ARG A 743 12.39 16.41 -14.23
CA ARG A 743 12.01 17.63 -13.49
C ARG A 743 11.97 18.91 -14.34
N GLY A 744 12.47 18.85 -15.58
CA GLY A 744 12.33 19.92 -16.58
C GLY A 744 11.40 19.54 -17.74
N ASP A 745 11.35 20.39 -18.77
CA ASP A 745 10.48 20.22 -19.95
C ASP A 745 11.03 19.19 -20.97
N ALA A 746 12.28 18.75 -20.77
CA ALA A 746 12.95 17.76 -21.59
C ALA A 746 12.41 16.35 -21.33
N GLN A 747 12.33 15.54 -22.40
CA GLN A 747 11.93 14.15 -22.26
C GLN A 747 12.99 13.40 -21.44
N SER A 748 12.56 12.69 -20.41
CA SER A 748 13.46 11.92 -19.56
C SER A 748 13.30 10.41 -19.74
N TYR A 749 14.37 9.68 -19.42
CA TYR A 749 14.55 8.26 -19.69
C TYR A 749 15.06 7.53 -18.46
N CYS A 750 14.46 6.37 -18.17
CA CYS A 750 14.87 5.47 -17.10
C CYS A 750 15.24 4.12 -17.69
N PHE A 751 16.46 3.66 -17.46
CA PHE A 751 16.97 2.37 -17.92
C PHE A 751 17.14 1.45 -16.72
N LEU A 752 16.41 0.33 -16.70
CA LEU A 752 16.49 -0.70 -15.66
C LEU A 752 17.29 -1.89 -16.18
N ILE A 753 18.53 -2.02 -15.73
CA ILE A 753 19.41 -3.12 -16.11
C ILE A 753 19.23 -4.28 -15.13
N TYR A 754 18.89 -5.47 -15.63
CA TYR A 754 18.59 -6.63 -14.80
C TYR A 754 19.43 -7.86 -15.16
N GLY A 755 19.80 -8.63 -14.13
CA GLY A 755 20.64 -9.82 -14.27
C GLY A 755 19.97 -10.99 -14.98
N LYS A 756 20.76 -11.98 -15.38
CA LYS A 756 20.25 -13.21 -16.05
C LYS A 756 19.36 -14.09 -15.17
N ASN A 757 19.57 -14.06 -13.85
CA ASN A 757 18.88 -14.92 -12.87
C ASN A 757 17.91 -14.11 -12.01
N ILE A 758 16.90 -13.53 -12.65
CA ILE A 758 15.88 -12.75 -11.94
C ILE A 758 14.76 -13.65 -11.42
N THR A 759 14.28 -13.38 -10.20
CA THR A 759 13.13 -14.07 -9.60
C THR A 759 11.82 -13.68 -10.28
N GLU A 760 10.80 -14.52 -10.18
CA GLU A 760 9.46 -14.25 -10.72
C GLU A 760 8.90 -12.93 -10.16
N THR A 761 9.09 -12.70 -8.86
CA THR A 761 8.75 -11.44 -8.18
C THR A 761 9.54 -10.24 -8.72
N GLY A 762 10.82 -10.42 -9.08
CA GLY A 762 11.64 -9.36 -9.65
C GLY A 762 11.18 -8.94 -11.04
N ILE A 763 10.76 -9.91 -11.86
CA ILE A 763 10.17 -9.65 -13.18
C ILE A 763 8.90 -8.82 -13.04
N GLU A 764 8.03 -9.18 -12.09
CA GLU A 764 6.76 -8.50 -11.88
C GLU A 764 6.95 -7.05 -11.43
N ARG A 765 7.88 -6.79 -10.49
CA ARG A 765 8.23 -5.41 -10.07
C ARG A 765 8.65 -4.54 -11.25
N MET A 766 9.55 -5.04 -12.10
CA MET A 766 10.05 -4.27 -13.25
C MET A 766 8.98 -4.04 -14.32
N LYS A 767 8.09 -5.02 -14.54
CA LYS A 767 6.94 -4.84 -15.43
C LYS A 767 6.03 -3.73 -14.93
N VAL A 768 5.69 -3.74 -13.64
CA VAL A 768 4.87 -2.69 -13.03
C VAL A 768 5.48 -1.30 -13.23
N LEU A 769 6.78 -1.13 -13.02
CA LEU A 769 7.45 0.18 -13.20
C LEU A 769 7.50 0.63 -14.67
N ARG A 770 7.52 -0.31 -15.62
CA ARG A 770 7.48 -0.02 -17.06
C ARG A 770 6.09 0.37 -17.54
N GLU A 771 5.07 -0.30 -17.03
CA GLU A 771 3.67 -0.18 -17.49
C GLU A 771 2.98 1.08 -16.96
N SER A 772 3.36 1.56 -15.77
CA SER A 772 2.72 2.72 -15.15
C SER A 772 3.74 3.72 -14.62
N THR A 773 3.40 5.00 -14.77
CA THR A 773 4.08 6.10 -14.09
C THR A 773 3.38 6.56 -12.82
N ASP A 774 2.18 6.05 -12.54
CA ASP A 774 1.40 6.42 -11.36
C ASP A 774 1.97 5.76 -10.10
N GLY A 775 2.48 6.58 -9.19
CA GLY A 775 3.03 6.13 -7.91
C GLY A 775 2.03 5.41 -7.01
N PHE A 776 0.73 5.70 -7.11
CA PHE A 776 -0.30 5.01 -6.31
C PHE A 776 -0.51 3.58 -6.79
N PHE A 777 -0.66 3.40 -8.11
CA PHE A 777 -0.71 2.08 -8.73
C PHE A 777 0.53 1.23 -8.38
N ILE A 778 1.71 1.85 -8.42
CA ILE A 778 2.98 1.18 -8.12
C ILE A 778 3.04 0.77 -6.64
N ALA A 779 2.61 1.62 -5.72
CA ALA A 779 2.57 1.32 -4.30
C ALA A 779 1.61 0.17 -3.97
N GLU A 780 0.43 0.14 -4.60
CA GLU A 780 -0.54 -0.93 -4.41
C GLU A 780 0.01 -2.28 -4.90
N ARG A 781 0.69 -2.27 -6.05
CA ARG A 781 1.40 -3.45 -6.56
C ARG A 781 2.57 -3.86 -5.67
N ASP A 782 3.34 -2.92 -5.11
CA ASP A 782 4.43 -3.22 -4.17
C ASP A 782 3.89 -3.96 -2.93
N LEU A 783 2.76 -3.51 -2.38
CA LEU A 783 2.11 -4.18 -1.25
C LEU A 783 1.61 -5.59 -1.60
N LYS A 784 1.06 -5.77 -2.80
CA LYS A 784 0.66 -7.11 -3.29
C LYS A 784 1.87 -8.05 -3.41
N LEU A 785 3.03 -7.52 -3.84
CA LEU A 785 4.26 -8.29 -4.09
C LEU A 785 5.07 -8.63 -2.83
N ARG A 786 5.09 -7.79 -1.80
CA ARG A 786 5.92 -7.99 -0.58
C ARG A 786 5.33 -8.93 0.47
N GLY A 787 4.02 -9.15 0.47
CA GLY A 787 3.37 -9.90 1.56
C GLY A 787 3.20 -9.08 2.84
N PRO A 788 2.43 -9.59 3.83
CA PRO A 788 1.94 -8.80 4.97
C PRO A 788 2.98 -8.51 6.07
N GLY A 789 4.14 -9.20 6.07
CA GLY A 789 5.06 -9.22 7.22
C GLY A 789 6.15 -8.13 7.26
N GLU A 790 6.45 -7.45 6.16
CA GLU A 790 7.60 -6.52 6.08
C GLU A 790 7.23 -5.03 6.16
N VAL A 791 5.97 -4.67 5.91
CA VAL A 791 5.53 -3.26 5.86
C VAL A 791 5.29 -2.70 7.27
N THR A 792 4.94 -3.56 8.21
CA THR A 792 4.85 -3.26 9.64
C THR A 792 6.22 -3.49 10.29
N GLY A 793 7.20 -2.67 9.90
CA GLY A 793 8.48 -2.60 10.59
C GLY A 793 8.24 -2.34 12.07
N THR A 794 8.49 -3.37 12.88
CA THR A 794 8.15 -3.54 14.30
C THR A 794 6.67 -3.78 14.62
N ALA A 795 6.43 -4.88 15.34
CA ALA A 795 5.21 -5.22 16.06
C ALA A 795 4.75 -4.09 17.00
N GLN A 796 4.11 -3.05 16.45
CA GLN A 796 3.89 -1.78 17.13
C GLN A 796 2.51 -1.56 17.73
N SER A 797 1.70 -2.61 17.82
CA SER A 797 0.69 -2.67 18.86
C SER A 797 0.38 -4.13 19.14
N GLY A 798 0.92 -4.68 20.24
CA GLY A 798 0.58 -6.02 20.73
C GLY A 798 -0.89 -6.19 21.14
N GLU A 799 -1.78 -5.27 20.75
CA GLU A 799 -3.22 -5.27 21.06
C GLU A 799 -4.12 -5.50 19.84
N LEU A 800 -3.61 -5.51 18.61
CA LEU A 800 -4.44 -5.60 17.40
C LEU A 800 -3.81 -6.51 16.34
N GLU A 801 -3.76 -7.81 16.63
CA GLU A 801 -3.58 -8.83 15.60
C GLU A 801 -4.95 -9.13 14.98
N LEU A 802 -5.12 -8.92 13.66
CA LEU A 802 -6.31 -9.35 12.95
C LEU A 802 -6.28 -10.88 12.81
N GLY A 803 -7.32 -11.56 13.28
CA GLY A 803 -7.44 -13.01 13.26
C GLY A 803 -8.01 -13.56 11.96
N ILE A 804 -9.08 -12.94 11.41
CA ILE A 804 -9.78 -13.43 10.20
C ILE A 804 -9.63 -12.48 9.00
N ALA A 805 -9.61 -11.18 9.26
CA ALA A 805 -9.49 -10.15 8.26
C ALA A 805 -8.04 -10.06 7.73
N ASP A 806 -7.89 -9.93 6.41
CA ASP A 806 -6.63 -9.56 5.78
C ASP A 806 -6.84 -8.21 5.08
N ILE A 807 -6.13 -7.19 5.55
CA ILE A 807 -6.21 -5.80 5.06
C ILE A 807 -6.06 -5.70 3.52
N ARG A 808 -5.34 -6.64 2.89
CA ARG A 808 -5.15 -6.64 1.43
C ARG A 808 -6.31 -7.29 0.69
N ARG A 809 -6.86 -8.38 1.24
CA ARG A 809 -7.99 -9.10 0.63
C ARG A 809 -9.30 -8.36 0.85
N ASP A 810 -9.48 -7.80 2.03
CA ASP A 810 -10.76 -7.31 2.54
C ASP A 810 -10.83 -5.77 2.51
N GLY A 811 -10.11 -5.14 1.57
CA GLY A 811 -9.98 -3.68 1.50
C GLY A 811 -11.31 -2.94 1.29
N GLU A 812 -12.25 -3.49 0.52
CA GLU A 812 -13.58 -2.91 0.34
C GLU A 812 -14.37 -2.91 1.65
N ILE A 813 -14.35 -4.05 2.37
CA ILE A 813 -15.01 -4.21 3.68
C ILE A 813 -14.39 -3.27 4.71
N LEU A 814 -13.07 -3.05 4.67
CA LEU A 814 -12.37 -2.11 5.54
C LEU A 814 -12.88 -0.68 5.37
N VAL A 815 -13.14 -0.24 4.14
CA VAL A 815 -13.66 1.11 3.86
C VAL A 815 -15.08 1.25 4.39
N GLU A 816 -15.95 0.27 4.13
CA GLU A 816 -17.33 0.23 4.68
C GLU A 816 -17.28 0.30 6.23
N ALA A 817 -16.52 -0.59 6.85
CA ALA A 817 -16.39 -0.67 8.30
C ALA A 817 -15.80 0.60 8.92
N ARG A 818 -14.86 1.28 8.24
CA ARG A 818 -14.31 2.57 8.68
C ARG A 818 -15.39 3.65 8.71
N ASN A 819 -16.16 3.80 7.64
CA ASN A 819 -17.19 4.83 7.55
C ASN A 819 -18.20 4.68 8.69
N ASP A 820 -18.71 3.47 8.89
CA ASP A 820 -19.67 3.18 9.95
C ASP A 820 -19.05 3.31 11.35
N ALA A 821 -17.80 2.87 11.56
CA ALA A 821 -17.09 3.03 12.83
C ALA A 821 -16.88 4.49 13.18
N PHE A 822 -16.54 5.33 12.20
CA PHE A 822 -16.28 6.75 12.42
C PHE A 822 -17.58 7.50 12.69
N GLU A 823 -18.65 7.18 11.96
CA GLU A 823 -20.01 7.68 12.23
C GLU A 823 -20.47 7.28 13.64
N TYR A 824 -20.31 6.01 14.01
CA TYR A 824 -20.64 5.48 15.33
C TYR A 824 -19.86 6.20 16.43
N MET A 825 -18.54 6.28 16.32
CA MET A 825 -17.68 6.91 17.33
C MET A 825 -17.95 8.42 17.48
N ARG A 826 -18.35 9.13 16.41
CA ARG A 826 -18.81 10.52 16.51
C ARG A 826 -20.06 10.67 17.36
N SER A 827 -20.98 9.71 17.30
CA SER A 827 -22.20 9.73 18.12
C SER A 827 -21.94 9.36 19.58
N VAL A 828 -20.92 8.53 19.85
CA VAL A 828 -20.58 8.04 21.20
C VAL A 828 -19.66 9.00 21.96
N LEU A 829 -18.78 9.73 21.26
CA LEU A 829 -17.79 10.63 21.85
C LEU A 829 -18.24 12.11 21.94
N ARG A 830 -19.33 12.47 21.26
CA ARG A 830 -20.04 13.75 21.47
C ARG A 830 -20.98 13.62 22.65
#